data_AF-A0A535BR32-F1
#
_entry.id   AF-A0A535BR32-F1
#
_cell.length_a   1.000
_cell.length_b   1.000
_cell.length_c   1.000
_cell.angle_alpha   90.00
_cell.angle_beta   90.00
_cell.angle_gamma   90.00
#
_symmetry.space_group_name_H-M   'P 1'
#
loop_
_entity.id
_entity.type
_entity.pdbx_description
1 polymer ?
#
loop_
_entity_poly.entity_id
_entity_poly.type
_entity_poly.pdbx_seq_one_letter_code
_entity_poly.pdbx_strand_id
1 'polypeptide(L)'
;YLGEWWNDKRRFDEADEIVADVDRSGIDAVLDLGFIISGTVTGPAGPVENVSVSAIPGGTTSCCMGVGGTNTDSAGRYAFAVRAGTYRLNLSTPPFRHIVQQWWTGLPGGVPDFQHAADITVGPADAPGKDFQIQFGVVLQGHVSDVITGAPVGSIGVTANNAAVACCVGLAFAGTDPSGNYALVVPTHSRVKMFFGAPPDSRYIEQFWPNAPGFDQAGVIDADVDLGDINAQMVSGFFITGHVTDATGAIPVANLQLSAQDAIVPCCRWVAGTQTDANGNYRMRIPPGITAKVEFGEFNGAPLGTHYLGQWWNNKPAFESADPLAPDADHAGIDARLATGFTISGRVVDNVGSGLFRTNVNVIDALAPCCRFLTGVGTDQNGNYAINVPAGSYKIQFFGPPGSRFLSEFYNDRGGDFANGDTLVVTGDRNGIDARLAVGAFVTGRVTDRNTGAPIQNINVQALDASSACCPFRFLDGARTDGDGRYALLVATGTTAKLLFQSPDPGPSYAQRWYNDKPDFGHADALLVVADMANVNEVLDPAFRLSGRVTDASAPGVGVAGVNVTAQPTAPGGVFYGTQTRGDGTYTVLVTAGTYRISFFAPFGSDFLEQWWNAKPDFAEADLLTVPSAGVDLSAINAALVHGIPVSGRVTDPSGAGVPNVSIVAAREDLPALCCYNAFSSTGPDGRYTVYVRAGTYRVNFQPPDATDYVLEYWNDKPNRDAANLLTVAGPTTGIDAQLEVGFRISGRVTDAVSGAGIGQVGVTINPAGCCQEFLVKLTANDGSYTAVVRNGSYRIGFYPPFGSDYVLQYWNGRPDFASADVLVVDAAKPGINAALAHTAP
;
A
#
# COMPACT_ATOMS: atom_id res chain seq x y z
N TYR A 1 -13.52 29.50 -60.98
CA TYR A 1 -13.16 28.16 -61.45
C TYR A 1 -11.98 27.67 -60.64
N LEU A 2 -11.92 26.39 -60.34
CA LEU A 2 -10.84 25.77 -59.60
C LEU A 2 -9.68 25.44 -60.55
N GLY A 3 -8.44 25.61 -60.10
CA GLY A 3 -7.29 25.13 -60.87
C GLY A 3 -7.21 23.61 -60.85
N GLU A 4 -6.68 23.04 -61.92
CA GLU A 4 -6.37 21.62 -62.05
C GLU A 4 -4.99 21.43 -62.70
N TRP A 5 -4.39 20.27 -62.45
CA TRP A 5 -3.30 19.75 -63.26
C TRP A 5 -3.88 18.99 -64.45
N TRP A 6 -3.14 18.93 -65.56
CA TRP A 6 -3.65 18.36 -66.82
C TRP A 6 -4.27 16.97 -66.63
N ASN A 7 -5.36 16.71 -67.37
CA ASN A 7 -6.18 15.49 -67.32
C ASN A 7 -6.94 15.30 -65.98
N ASP A 8 -7.63 16.35 -65.53
CA ASP A 8 -8.48 16.39 -64.35
C ASP A 8 -7.77 16.00 -63.03
N LYS A 9 -6.44 16.14 -63.00
CA LYS A 9 -5.62 15.76 -61.84
C LYS A 9 -5.62 16.87 -60.80
N ARG A 10 -5.74 16.48 -59.54
CA ARG A 10 -5.96 17.44 -58.44
C ARG A 10 -4.68 17.87 -57.75
N ARG A 11 -3.61 17.10 -57.92
CA ARG A 11 -2.32 17.35 -57.29
C ARG A 11 -1.19 17.09 -58.28
N PHE A 12 -0.05 17.70 -58.02
CA PHE A 12 1.11 17.61 -58.90
C PHE A 12 1.69 16.19 -58.96
N ASP A 13 1.72 15.50 -57.83
CA ASP A 13 2.17 14.12 -57.70
C ASP A 13 1.25 13.10 -58.39
N GLU A 14 0.01 13.48 -58.65
CA GLU A 14 -0.97 12.72 -59.42
C GLU A 14 -1.06 13.18 -60.89
N ALA A 15 -0.36 14.27 -61.24
CA ALA A 15 -0.45 14.90 -62.56
C ALA A 15 0.17 14.00 -63.63
N ASP A 16 -0.49 13.90 -64.77
CA ASP A 16 0.09 13.20 -65.91
C ASP A 16 1.25 14.02 -66.49
N GLU A 17 2.40 13.38 -66.68
CA GLU A 17 3.60 14.05 -67.17
C GLU A 17 3.47 14.41 -68.66
N ILE A 18 3.79 15.66 -68.98
CA ILE A 18 3.85 16.15 -70.37
C ILE A 18 5.31 16.36 -70.75
N VAL A 19 5.81 15.54 -71.67
CA VAL A 19 7.15 15.71 -72.23
C VAL A 19 7.17 16.89 -73.20
N ALA A 20 7.95 17.92 -72.88
CA ALA A 20 8.06 19.17 -73.65
C ALA A 20 9.23 19.13 -74.67
N ASP A 21 9.21 18.14 -75.56
CA ASP A 21 10.23 17.93 -76.60
C ASP A 21 9.86 18.55 -77.96
N VAL A 22 8.56 18.83 -78.18
CA VAL A 22 8.00 19.52 -79.35
C VAL A 22 6.78 20.35 -78.93
N ASP A 23 6.34 21.30 -79.77
CA ASP A 23 5.08 22.02 -79.56
C ASP A 23 3.90 21.03 -79.54
N ARG A 24 3.09 21.05 -78.48
CA ARG A 24 1.90 20.18 -78.30
C ARG A 24 0.62 21.01 -78.21
N SER A 25 -0.43 20.53 -78.85
CA SER A 25 -1.80 21.09 -78.80
C SER A 25 -2.78 20.02 -78.29
N GLY A 26 -4.03 20.40 -77.94
CA GLY A 26 -5.03 19.48 -77.36
C GLY A 26 -4.83 19.17 -75.86
N ILE A 27 -4.05 20.00 -75.17
CA ILE A 27 -3.92 20.00 -73.71
C ILE A 27 -5.03 20.91 -73.17
N ASP A 28 -6.26 20.43 -73.26
CA ASP A 28 -7.46 21.17 -72.84
C ASP A 28 -7.82 20.85 -71.38
N ALA A 29 -8.43 21.81 -70.69
CA ALA A 29 -8.81 21.74 -69.28
C ALA A 29 -10.30 22.04 -69.12
N VAL A 30 -11.00 21.29 -68.26
CA VAL A 30 -12.41 21.52 -67.91
C VAL A 30 -12.51 21.89 -66.44
N LEU A 31 -12.39 23.18 -66.17
CA LEU A 31 -12.29 23.64 -64.79
C LEU A 31 -13.63 23.54 -64.05
N ASP A 32 -13.61 22.83 -62.92
CA ASP A 32 -14.72 22.80 -61.97
C ASP A 32 -15.13 24.22 -61.51
N LEU A 33 -16.43 24.43 -61.30
CA LEU A 33 -16.92 25.61 -60.59
C LEU A 33 -16.65 25.45 -59.08
N GLY A 34 -16.00 26.44 -58.48
CA GLY A 34 -15.72 26.47 -57.04
C GLY A 34 -16.60 27.48 -56.31
N PHE A 35 -16.73 27.29 -55.00
CA PHE A 35 -17.39 28.21 -54.08
C PHE A 35 -16.38 29.20 -53.51
N ILE A 36 -16.78 30.46 -53.32
CA ILE A 36 -15.91 31.53 -52.86
C ILE A 36 -15.95 31.62 -51.34
N ILE A 37 -14.77 31.65 -50.72
CA ILE A 37 -14.59 32.15 -49.36
C ILE A 37 -13.99 33.55 -49.46
N SER A 38 -14.57 34.52 -48.76
CA SER A 38 -14.09 35.90 -48.79
C SER A 38 -14.28 36.64 -47.46
N GLY A 39 -13.45 37.66 -47.28
CA GLY A 39 -13.47 38.53 -46.10
C GLY A 39 -12.45 39.64 -46.21
N THR A 40 -12.24 40.30 -45.08
CA THR A 40 -11.27 41.38 -44.89
C THR A 40 -10.32 41.09 -43.74
N VAL A 41 -9.11 41.63 -43.83
CA VAL A 41 -8.13 41.63 -42.75
C VAL A 41 -7.84 43.08 -42.41
N THR A 42 -8.13 43.46 -41.17
CA THR A 42 -7.86 44.82 -40.68
C THR A 42 -7.05 44.79 -39.39
N GLY A 43 -6.30 45.85 -39.13
CA GLY A 43 -5.61 46.09 -37.88
C GLY A 43 -6.03 47.44 -37.27
N PRO A 44 -5.41 47.83 -36.14
CA PRO A 44 -5.69 49.10 -35.46
C PRO A 44 -5.56 50.35 -36.34
N ALA A 45 -4.72 50.30 -37.37
CA ALA A 45 -4.48 51.41 -38.30
C ALA A 45 -5.31 51.34 -39.60
N GLY A 46 -6.20 50.33 -39.75
CA GLY A 46 -7.01 50.13 -40.96
C GLY A 46 -6.71 48.81 -41.69
N PRO A 47 -7.06 48.70 -42.98
CA PRO A 47 -6.86 47.48 -43.76
C PRO A 47 -5.40 47.05 -43.89
N VAL A 48 -5.16 45.73 -43.93
CA VAL A 48 -3.80 45.17 -43.97
C VAL A 48 -3.59 44.41 -45.28
N GLU A 49 -2.73 44.94 -46.13
CA GLU A 49 -2.35 44.34 -47.42
C GLU A 49 -1.35 43.20 -47.26
N ASN A 50 -1.38 42.25 -48.20
CA ASN A 50 -0.42 41.17 -48.36
C ASN A 50 -0.32 40.23 -47.14
N VAL A 51 -1.47 39.92 -46.54
CA VAL A 51 -1.61 38.89 -45.51
C VAL A 51 -2.12 37.60 -46.16
N SER A 52 -1.44 36.48 -45.93
CA SER A 52 -1.86 35.20 -46.48
C SER A 52 -3.05 34.66 -45.72
N VAL A 53 -4.14 34.38 -46.43
CA VAL A 53 -5.33 33.70 -45.90
C VAL A 53 -5.53 32.41 -46.69
N SER A 54 -5.53 31.29 -45.98
CA SER A 54 -5.62 29.96 -46.58
C SER A 54 -6.72 29.13 -45.92
N ALA A 55 -7.40 28.30 -46.73
CA ALA A 55 -8.31 27.27 -46.28
C ALA A 55 -7.58 25.95 -46.09
N ILE A 56 -7.84 25.31 -44.95
CA ILE A 56 -7.41 23.98 -44.58
C ILE A 56 -8.66 23.12 -44.38
N PRO A 57 -8.70 21.84 -44.79
CA PRO A 57 -9.85 20.96 -44.51
C PRO A 57 -10.21 20.92 -43.01
N GLY A 58 -11.51 21.05 -42.71
CA GLY A 58 -12.06 21.05 -41.35
C GLY A 58 -12.71 19.71 -40.97
N GLY A 59 -13.57 19.74 -39.95
CA GLY A 59 -14.24 18.55 -39.42
C GLY A 59 -13.32 17.61 -38.66
N THR A 60 -13.35 16.31 -38.98
CA THR A 60 -12.49 15.27 -38.37
C THR A 60 -11.12 15.14 -39.05
N THR A 61 -10.80 16.03 -39.99
CA THR A 61 -9.56 15.96 -40.78
C THR A 61 -8.38 16.50 -39.97
N SER A 62 -7.20 15.90 -40.14
CA SER A 62 -5.95 16.39 -39.57
C SER A 62 -5.44 17.64 -40.29
N CYS A 63 -4.97 18.63 -39.52
CA CYS A 63 -4.25 19.81 -40.00
C CYS A 63 -2.90 19.41 -40.65
N CYS A 64 -2.22 20.19 -41.50
CA CYS A 64 -2.49 21.56 -41.95
C CYS A 64 -2.25 21.71 -43.46
N MET A 65 -2.76 20.78 -44.27
CA MET A 65 -2.59 20.88 -45.73
C MET A 65 -3.52 21.97 -46.29
N GLY A 66 -2.93 23.05 -46.79
CA GLY A 66 -3.67 24.12 -47.48
C GLY A 66 -4.27 23.62 -48.79
N VAL A 67 -5.54 23.92 -49.03
CA VAL A 67 -6.30 23.48 -50.23
C VAL A 67 -6.82 24.64 -51.08
N GLY A 68 -6.53 25.87 -50.68
CA GLY A 68 -6.83 27.10 -51.40
C GLY A 68 -6.47 28.31 -50.54
N GLY A 69 -6.13 29.43 -51.16
CA GLY A 69 -5.76 30.64 -50.43
C GLY A 69 -5.39 31.80 -51.34
N THR A 70 -5.22 32.97 -50.76
CA THR A 70 -4.73 34.19 -51.44
C THR A 70 -4.13 35.14 -50.42
N ASN A 71 -3.40 36.15 -50.91
CA ASN A 71 -3.03 37.29 -50.09
C ASN A 71 -4.09 38.39 -50.19
N THR A 72 -4.21 39.21 -49.14
CA THR A 72 -5.09 40.38 -49.13
C THR A 72 -4.62 41.49 -50.08
N ASP A 73 -5.57 42.19 -50.71
CA ASP A 73 -5.32 43.39 -51.52
C ASP A 73 -5.00 44.63 -50.65
N SER A 74 -4.73 45.79 -51.28
CA SER A 74 -4.46 47.05 -50.59
C SER A 74 -5.61 47.59 -49.74
N ALA A 75 -6.83 47.07 -49.94
CA ALA A 75 -8.00 47.34 -49.11
C ALA A 75 -8.25 46.23 -48.06
N GLY A 76 -7.28 45.33 -47.85
CA GLY A 76 -7.34 44.23 -46.90
C GLY A 76 -8.29 43.10 -47.31
N ARG A 77 -8.82 43.08 -48.52
CA ARG A 77 -9.80 42.09 -48.98
C ARG A 77 -9.11 40.85 -49.49
N TYR A 78 -9.68 39.68 -49.19
CA TYR A 78 -9.27 38.41 -49.77
C TYR A 78 -10.49 37.66 -50.31
N ALA A 79 -10.30 36.93 -51.40
CA ALA A 79 -11.30 36.02 -51.95
C ALA A 79 -10.59 34.91 -52.75
N PHE A 80 -10.96 33.66 -52.51
CA PHE A 80 -10.44 32.52 -53.27
C PHE A 80 -11.51 31.43 -53.39
N ALA A 81 -11.38 30.60 -54.42
CA ALA A 81 -12.33 29.52 -54.71
C ALA A 81 -11.84 28.19 -54.12
N VAL A 82 -12.75 27.44 -53.52
CA VAL A 82 -12.54 26.07 -53.02
C VAL A 82 -13.68 25.15 -53.49
N ARG A 83 -13.51 23.83 -53.36
CA ARG A 83 -14.59 22.86 -53.63
C ARG A 83 -15.65 22.94 -52.52
N ALA A 84 -16.82 22.32 -52.75
CA ALA A 84 -17.79 22.11 -51.68
C ALA A 84 -17.18 21.24 -50.56
N GLY A 85 -17.37 21.63 -49.31
CA GLY A 85 -16.76 20.95 -48.17
C GLY A 85 -16.70 21.82 -46.92
N THR A 86 -16.05 21.27 -45.90
CA THR A 86 -15.84 21.94 -44.60
C THR A 86 -14.37 22.33 -44.48
N TYR A 87 -14.10 23.58 -44.12
CA TYR A 87 -12.77 24.17 -44.04
C TYR A 87 -12.59 25.01 -42.76
N ARG A 88 -11.34 25.19 -42.33
CA ARG A 88 -10.91 26.18 -41.32
C ARG A 88 -9.96 27.15 -42.00
N LEU A 89 -10.02 28.42 -41.62
CA LEU A 89 -9.18 29.47 -42.21
C LEU A 89 -8.01 29.80 -41.31
N ASN A 90 -6.83 29.90 -41.91
CA ASN A 90 -5.60 30.36 -41.30
C ASN A 90 -5.18 31.69 -41.93
N LEU A 91 -4.81 32.63 -41.08
CA LEU A 91 -4.14 33.87 -41.41
C LEU A 91 -2.67 33.77 -40.98
N SER A 92 -1.75 34.02 -41.91
CA SER A 92 -0.31 34.00 -41.63
C SER A 92 0.45 35.09 -42.39
N THR A 93 1.59 35.49 -41.83
CA THR A 93 2.54 36.42 -42.46
C THR A 93 3.98 36.03 -42.11
N PRO A 94 4.98 36.45 -42.91
CA PRO A 94 6.37 36.33 -42.51
C PRO A 94 6.66 36.98 -41.14
N PRO A 95 7.52 36.40 -40.29
CA PRO A 95 7.71 36.85 -38.91
C PRO A 95 8.09 38.34 -38.75
N PHE A 96 8.84 38.91 -39.70
CA PHE A 96 9.24 40.33 -39.70
C PHE A 96 8.06 41.32 -39.79
N ARG A 97 6.83 40.84 -40.05
CA ARG A 97 5.61 41.65 -40.06
C ARG A 97 5.00 41.79 -38.66
N HIS A 98 5.49 41.05 -37.67
CA HIS A 98 4.99 41.07 -36.28
C HIS A 98 3.50 40.75 -36.12
N ILE A 99 2.89 40.05 -37.09
CA ILE A 99 1.50 39.62 -37.00
C ILE A 99 1.46 38.16 -36.53
N VAL A 100 0.71 37.91 -35.46
CA VAL A 100 0.50 36.59 -34.89
C VAL A 100 -0.30 35.74 -35.88
N GLN A 101 0.05 34.46 -36.01
CA GLN A 101 -0.75 33.51 -36.79
C GLN A 101 -2.11 33.29 -36.13
N GLN A 102 -3.19 33.40 -36.91
CA GLN A 102 -4.55 33.37 -36.38
C GLN A 102 -5.44 32.41 -37.17
N TRP A 103 -6.26 31.65 -36.47
CA TRP A 103 -7.30 30.81 -37.05
C TRP A 103 -8.67 31.43 -36.84
N TRP A 104 -9.51 31.38 -37.87
CA TRP A 104 -10.82 32.02 -37.83
C TRP A 104 -11.77 31.30 -36.88
N THR A 105 -12.47 32.07 -36.03
CA THR A 105 -13.47 31.56 -35.07
C THR A 105 -14.83 32.23 -35.19
N GLY A 106 -15.01 33.15 -36.14
CA GLY A 106 -16.19 34.01 -36.22
C GLY A 106 -16.18 35.20 -35.28
N LEU A 107 -15.12 35.37 -34.47
CA LEU A 107 -14.89 36.55 -33.65
C LEU A 107 -13.66 37.32 -34.15
N PRO A 108 -13.63 38.65 -33.99
CA PRO A 108 -12.43 39.46 -34.18
C PRO A 108 -11.21 38.86 -33.44
N GLY A 109 -10.08 38.72 -34.13
CA GLY A 109 -8.81 38.27 -33.53
C GLY A 109 -8.50 36.77 -33.64
N GLY A 110 -9.47 35.92 -33.93
CA GLY A 110 -9.21 34.48 -34.10
C GLY A 110 -8.58 33.78 -32.88
N VAL A 111 -8.02 32.58 -33.09
CA VAL A 111 -7.32 31.76 -32.07
C VAL A 111 -5.97 31.26 -32.61
N PRO A 112 -5.00 30.87 -31.76
CA PRO A 112 -3.66 30.53 -32.24
C PRO A 112 -3.56 29.16 -32.92
N ASP A 113 -4.52 28.26 -32.71
CA ASP A 113 -4.43 26.86 -33.16
C ASP A 113 -5.63 26.37 -33.97
N PHE A 114 -5.38 25.29 -34.73
CA PHE A 114 -6.38 24.68 -35.60
C PHE A 114 -7.54 24.04 -34.84
N GLN A 115 -7.29 23.45 -33.67
CA GLN A 115 -8.28 22.62 -32.96
C GLN A 115 -9.45 23.46 -32.46
N HIS A 116 -9.18 24.70 -32.07
CA HIS A 116 -10.19 25.67 -31.61
C HIS A 116 -10.76 26.56 -32.73
N ALA A 117 -10.31 26.38 -33.97
CA ALA A 117 -10.82 27.12 -35.11
C ALA A 117 -12.26 26.68 -35.48
N ALA A 118 -13.08 27.62 -35.94
CA ALA A 118 -14.45 27.33 -36.37
C ALA A 118 -14.48 26.71 -37.77
N ASP A 119 -15.25 25.64 -37.93
CA ASP A 119 -15.53 25.04 -39.23
C ASP A 119 -16.42 25.96 -40.09
N ILE A 120 -16.08 26.05 -41.38
CA ILE A 120 -16.79 26.79 -42.41
C ILE A 120 -17.21 25.80 -43.49
N THR A 121 -18.51 25.62 -43.68
CA THR A 121 -19.04 24.80 -44.77
C THR A 121 -19.36 25.68 -45.98
N VAL A 122 -18.89 25.29 -47.15
CA VAL A 122 -19.25 25.90 -48.46
C VAL A 122 -19.84 24.84 -49.38
N GLY A 123 -20.70 25.27 -50.31
CA GLY A 123 -21.52 24.37 -51.14
C GLY A 123 -22.72 23.84 -50.35
N PRO A 124 -23.93 24.41 -50.54
CA PRO A 124 -24.43 24.97 -51.79
C PRO A 124 -24.24 26.48 -52.00
N ALA A 125 -23.66 27.22 -51.05
CA ALA A 125 -23.46 28.67 -51.14
C ALA A 125 -22.01 29.07 -50.82
N ASP A 126 -21.64 30.27 -51.28
CA ASP A 126 -20.39 30.95 -50.92
C ASP A 126 -20.39 31.36 -49.43
N ALA A 127 -19.19 31.60 -48.89
CA ALA A 127 -19.00 32.02 -47.49
C ALA A 127 -18.30 33.39 -47.41
N PRO A 128 -19.03 34.51 -47.59
CA PRO A 128 -18.50 35.86 -47.39
C PRO A 128 -18.41 36.23 -45.90
N GLY A 129 -17.74 37.36 -45.62
CA GLY A 129 -17.69 37.97 -44.27
C GLY A 129 -16.83 37.20 -43.27
N LYS A 130 -15.82 36.47 -43.75
CA LYS A 130 -14.87 35.74 -42.91
C LYS A 130 -13.72 36.67 -42.48
N ASP A 131 -14.08 37.71 -41.77
CA ASP A 131 -13.14 38.78 -41.45
C ASP A 131 -12.17 38.39 -40.32
N PHE A 132 -10.95 38.92 -40.38
CA PHE A 132 -9.95 38.84 -39.33
C PHE A 132 -9.60 40.25 -38.82
N GLN A 133 -9.36 40.34 -37.51
CA GLN A 133 -8.59 41.46 -36.95
C GLN A 133 -7.19 40.94 -36.62
N ILE A 134 -6.15 41.57 -37.17
CA ILE A 134 -4.78 41.14 -36.88
C ILE A 134 -4.42 41.44 -35.42
N GLN A 135 -3.68 40.51 -34.83
CA GLN A 135 -3.03 40.71 -33.55
C GLN A 135 -1.53 40.89 -33.79
N PHE A 136 -0.94 41.92 -33.18
CA PHE A 136 0.50 42.11 -33.20
C PHE A 136 1.18 41.31 -32.08
N GLY A 137 2.41 40.93 -32.33
CA GLY A 137 3.23 40.14 -31.43
C GLY A 137 4.71 40.50 -31.52
N VAL A 138 5.53 39.78 -30.74
CA VAL A 138 6.99 39.86 -30.78
C VAL A 138 7.56 38.63 -31.48
N VAL A 139 8.70 38.80 -32.13
CA VAL A 139 9.41 37.72 -32.82
C VAL A 139 10.30 36.99 -31.83
N LEU A 140 10.08 35.69 -31.71
CA LEU A 140 10.99 34.76 -31.03
C LEU A 140 11.71 33.93 -32.09
N GLN A 141 13.04 33.93 -32.06
CA GLN A 141 13.85 33.24 -33.05
C GLN A 141 15.06 32.54 -32.43
N GLY A 142 15.55 31.53 -33.14
CA GLY A 142 16.72 30.78 -32.73
C GLY A 142 17.15 29.77 -33.78
N HIS A 143 18.11 28.94 -33.39
CA HIS A 143 18.73 27.92 -34.21
C HIS A 143 18.70 26.57 -33.50
N VAL A 144 18.39 25.51 -34.26
CA VAL A 144 18.41 24.13 -33.78
C VAL A 144 19.56 23.38 -34.43
N SER A 145 20.41 22.78 -33.60
CA SER A 145 21.55 21.98 -34.03
C SER A 145 21.58 20.61 -33.39
N ASP A 146 22.31 19.70 -34.00
CA ASP A 146 22.65 18.41 -33.42
C ASP A 146 23.70 18.60 -32.31
N VAL A 147 23.46 18.02 -31.14
CA VAL A 147 24.33 18.22 -29.96
C VAL A 147 25.76 17.69 -30.16
N ILE A 148 25.94 16.64 -30.98
CA ILE A 148 27.22 15.95 -31.14
C ILE A 148 28.02 16.61 -32.27
N THR A 149 27.38 16.79 -33.42
CA THR A 149 28.04 17.27 -34.64
C THR A 149 28.03 18.79 -34.77
N GLY A 150 27.11 19.47 -34.07
CA GLY A 150 26.87 20.90 -34.23
C GLY A 150 26.18 21.29 -35.54
N ALA A 151 25.82 20.31 -36.38
CA ALA A 151 25.17 20.57 -37.67
C ALA A 151 23.76 21.15 -37.50
N PRO A 152 23.30 22.04 -38.40
CA PRO A 152 21.93 22.56 -38.37
C PRO A 152 20.90 21.44 -38.59
N VAL A 153 19.78 21.50 -37.88
CA VAL A 153 18.70 20.51 -37.97
C VAL A 153 17.41 21.17 -38.47
N GLY A 154 17.06 20.86 -39.72
CA GLY A 154 15.81 21.32 -40.34
C GLY A 154 14.59 20.46 -39.97
N SER A 155 13.39 20.96 -40.29
CA SER A 155 12.11 20.28 -40.08
C SER A 155 11.75 19.95 -38.62
N ILE A 156 12.36 20.62 -37.65
CA ILE A 156 11.95 20.54 -36.25
C ILE A 156 10.76 21.46 -36.04
N GLY A 157 9.67 20.91 -35.52
CA GLY A 157 8.50 21.71 -35.12
C GLY A 157 8.83 22.50 -33.86
N VAL A 158 8.63 23.81 -33.91
CA VAL A 158 8.86 24.71 -32.77
C VAL A 158 7.54 25.32 -32.33
N THR A 159 7.20 25.17 -31.06
CA THR A 159 5.96 25.69 -30.48
C THR A 159 6.25 26.56 -29.26
N ALA A 160 5.68 27.77 -29.24
CA ALA A 160 5.64 28.59 -28.03
C ALA A 160 4.38 28.26 -27.24
N ASN A 161 4.52 27.61 -26.08
CA ASN A 161 3.39 27.16 -25.25
C ASN A 161 3.11 28.15 -24.12
N ASN A 162 1.84 28.40 -23.80
CA ASN A 162 1.42 29.26 -22.71
C ASN A 162 1.92 28.74 -21.34
N ALA A 163 2.78 29.50 -20.67
CA ALA A 163 3.37 29.14 -19.38
C ALA A 163 2.43 29.30 -18.18
N ALA A 164 1.28 29.97 -18.34
CA ALA A 164 0.32 30.25 -17.26
C ALA A 164 -0.67 29.11 -17.00
N VAL A 165 -0.64 28.05 -17.82
CA VAL A 165 -1.50 26.86 -17.69
C VAL A 165 -0.64 25.61 -17.50
N ALA A 166 -1.25 24.51 -17.05
CA ALA A 166 -0.57 23.27 -16.67
C ALA A 166 0.01 22.44 -17.85
N CYS A 167 0.39 23.08 -18.97
CA CYS A 167 0.74 22.51 -20.28
C CYS A 167 -0.50 22.08 -21.11
N CYS A 168 -0.49 22.03 -22.45
CA CYS A 168 0.52 22.43 -23.44
C CYS A 168 -0.18 23.24 -24.54
N VAL A 169 -0.72 24.41 -24.18
CA VAL A 169 -1.51 25.23 -25.10
C VAL A 169 -0.56 26.07 -25.97
N GLY A 170 -0.42 25.71 -27.24
CA GLY A 170 0.41 26.43 -28.20
C GLY A 170 -0.18 27.80 -28.57
N LEU A 171 0.64 28.85 -28.50
CA LEU A 171 0.30 30.22 -28.87
C LEU A 171 0.85 30.63 -30.23
N ALA A 172 1.92 29.98 -30.68
CA ALA A 172 2.55 30.22 -31.98
C ALA A 172 3.42 29.02 -32.39
N PHE A 173 3.55 28.82 -33.70
CA PHE A 173 4.15 27.64 -34.30
C PHE A 173 5.11 28.05 -35.42
N ALA A 174 6.23 27.33 -35.54
CA ALA A 174 7.15 27.40 -36.67
C ALA A 174 7.78 26.03 -36.94
N GLY A 175 8.48 25.92 -38.05
CA GLY A 175 9.40 24.81 -38.32
C GLY A 175 10.80 25.36 -38.58
N THR A 176 11.83 24.59 -38.27
CA THR A 176 13.20 24.98 -38.65
C THR A 176 13.40 24.82 -40.15
N ASP A 177 14.06 25.80 -40.77
CA ASP A 177 14.50 25.74 -42.15
C ASP A 177 15.68 24.74 -42.33
N PRO A 178 16.15 24.45 -43.56
CA PRO A 178 17.29 23.57 -43.77
C PRO A 178 18.61 24.01 -43.11
N SER A 179 18.70 25.28 -42.70
CA SER A 179 19.82 25.85 -41.94
C SER A 179 19.55 25.85 -40.43
N GLY A 180 18.51 25.17 -39.95
CA GLY A 180 18.20 25.03 -38.53
C GLY A 180 17.55 26.27 -37.90
N ASN A 181 17.31 27.34 -38.66
CA ASN A 181 16.75 28.58 -38.12
C ASN A 181 15.24 28.50 -38.05
N TYR A 182 14.66 29.10 -37.01
CA TYR A 182 13.22 29.30 -36.91
C TYR A 182 12.92 30.71 -36.39
N ALA A 183 11.75 31.21 -36.75
CA ALA A 183 11.17 32.42 -36.18
C ALA A 183 9.65 32.27 -36.12
N LEU A 184 9.06 32.64 -35.00
CA LEU A 184 7.61 32.65 -34.77
C LEU A 184 7.19 33.92 -34.03
N VAL A 185 5.95 34.35 -34.25
CA VAL A 185 5.40 35.57 -33.66
C VAL A 185 4.45 35.20 -32.53
N VAL A 186 4.76 35.60 -31.31
CA VAL A 186 3.96 35.35 -30.10
C VAL A 186 3.20 36.63 -29.72
N PRO A 187 1.94 36.56 -29.26
CA PRO A 187 1.26 37.73 -28.72
C PRO A 187 2.08 38.46 -27.65
N THR A 188 2.13 39.79 -27.72
CA THR A 188 2.83 40.63 -26.74
C THR A 188 2.35 40.34 -25.31
N HIS A 189 3.26 40.45 -24.33
CA HIS A 189 3.01 40.21 -22.90
C HIS A 189 2.61 38.77 -22.54
N SER A 190 2.74 37.82 -23.47
CA SER A 190 2.58 36.41 -23.16
C SER A 190 3.80 35.87 -22.43
N ARG A 191 3.57 34.89 -21.54
CA ARG A 191 4.65 34.11 -20.95
C ARG A 191 4.66 32.74 -21.62
N VAL A 192 5.80 32.35 -22.20
CA VAL A 192 5.87 31.13 -23.01
C VAL A 192 7.00 30.18 -22.63
N LYS A 193 6.78 28.89 -22.90
CA LYS A 193 7.75 27.81 -22.82
C LYS A 193 7.92 27.20 -24.21
N MET A 194 9.14 27.20 -24.71
CA MET A 194 9.43 26.77 -26.09
C MET A 194 9.63 25.26 -26.14
N PHE A 195 8.93 24.59 -27.05
CA PHE A 195 9.01 23.14 -27.30
C PHE A 195 9.57 22.86 -28.69
N PHE A 196 10.47 21.89 -28.79
CA PHE A 196 11.08 21.41 -30.03
C PHE A 196 10.68 19.95 -30.26
N GLY A 197 9.73 19.75 -31.17
CA GLY A 197 9.17 18.45 -31.54
C GLY A 197 9.80 17.93 -32.83
N ALA A 198 10.25 16.68 -32.81
CA ALA A 198 10.86 16.03 -33.95
C ALA A 198 9.79 15.27 -34.78
N PRO A 199 9.81 15.36 -36.13
CA PRO A 199 8.89 14.59 -36.99
C PRO A 199 8.96 13.09 -36.71
N PRO A 200 7.87 12.31 -36.85
CA PRO A 200 7.80 10.88 -36.49
C PRO A 200 9.02 10.04 -36.90
N ASP A 201 9.52 10.24 -38.13
CA ASP A 201 10.66 9.50 -38.69
C ASP A 201 12.05 10.00 -38.22
N SER A 202 12.10 11.16 -37.57
CA SER A 202 13.31 11.71 -36.97
C SER A 202 13.65 11.00 -35.67
N ARG A 203 14.96 10.75 -35.47
CA ARG A 203 15.52 10.17 -34.25
C ARG A 203 15.79 11.19 -33.15
N TYR A 204 15.62 12.48 -33.43
CA TYR A 204 15.87 13.51 -32.43
C TYR A 204 14.88 13.42 -31.27
N ILE A 205 15.41 13.53 -30.05
CA ILE A 205 14.63 13.52 -28.81
C ILE A 205 14.03 14.90 -28.60
N GLU A 206 12.73 14.91 -28.33
CA GLU A 206 11.96 16.13 -28.10
C GLU A 206 12.32 16.76 -26.77
N GLN A 207 12.33 18.09 -26.72
CA GLN A 207 12.72 18.83 -25.52
C GLN A 207 12.09 20.21 -25.43
N PHE A 208 12.03 20.74 -24.23
CA PHE A 208 11.74 22.14 -23.97
C PHE A 208 13.02 22.97 -23.81
N TRP A 209 12.93 24.27 -24.04
CA TRP A 209 14.02 25.19 -23.76
C TRP A 209 14.14 25.52 -22.26
N PRO A 210 15.36 25.72 -21.70
CA PRO A 210 16.65 25.30 -22.25
C PRO A 210 16.96 23.85 -21.85
N ASN A 211 16.99 22.92 -22.82
CA ASN A 211 17.30 21.49 -22.64
C ASN A 211 16.55 20.81 -21.47
N ALA A 212 15.27 21.16 -21.29
CA ALA A 212 14.40 20.60 -20.27
C ALA A 212 13.61 19.41 -20.84
N PRO A 213 13.52 18.27 -20.12
CA PRO A 213 12.81 17.08 -20.60
C PRO A 213 11.28 17.20 -20.51
N GLY A 214 10.77 18.24 -19.83
CA GLY A 214 9.34 18.41 -19.60
C GLY A 214 8.96 19.86 -19.33
N PHE A 215 7.66 20.13 -19.41
CA PHE A 215 7.12 21.48 -19.30
C PHE A 215 7.38 22.11 -17.93
N ASP A 216 7.28 21.35 -16.84
CA ASP A 216 7.46 21.88 -15.47
C ASP A 216 8.89 22.35 -15.21
N GLN A 217 9.86 21.73 -15.88
CA GLN A 217 11.29 22.07 -15.82
C GLN A 217 11.71 23.12 -16.85
N ALA A 218 10.84 23.46 -17.80
CA ALA A 218 11.14 24.39 -18.89
C ALA A 218 11.30 25.84 -18.40
N GLY A 219 12.25 26.55 -19.01
CA GLY A 219 12.44 27.98 -18.79
C GLY A 219 11.29 28.80 -19.37
N VAL A 220 10.91 29.86 -18.66
CA VAL A 220 9.86 30.78 -19.10
C VAL A 220 10.49 32.00 -19.79
N ILE A 221 9.90 32.38 -20.92
CA ILE A 221 10.27 33.56 -21.69
C ILE A 221 9.08 34.54 -21.61
N ASP A 222 9.35 35.78 -21.19
CA ASP A 222 8.38 36.86 -21.19
C ASP A 222 8.46 37.59 -22.56
N ALA A 223 7.39 37.49 -23.35
CA ALA A 223 7.31 37.95 -24.73
C ALA A 223 6.97 39.46 -24.82
N ASP A 224 7.83 40.29 -24.25
CA ASP A 224 7.66 41.76 -24.20
C ASP A 224 8.43 42.50 -25.30
N VAL A 225 9.50 41.89 -25.81
CA VAL A 225 10.35 42.41 -26.88
C VAL A 225 10.75 41.27 -27.81
N ASP A 226 11.24 41.60 -29.01
CA ASP A 226 11.82 40.58 -29.90
C ASP A 226 13.05 39.97 -29.24
N LEU A 227 13.14 38.64 -29.28
CA LEU A 227 14.21 37.88 -28.66
C LEU A 227 14.79 36.88 -29.66
N GLY A 228 16.12 36.86 -29.76
CA GLY A 228 16.90 35.87 -30.50
C GLY A 228 17.60 34.87 -29.59
N ASP A 229 18.46 34.04 -30.18
CA ASP A 229 19.31 33.08 -29.49
C ASP A 229 18.59 32.06 -28.61
N ILE A 230 17.31 31.80 -28.91
CA ILE A 230 16.53 30.75 -28.28
C ILE A 230 16.90 29.41 -28.94
N ASN A 231 18.15 29.02 -28.77
CA ASN A 231 18.77 27.90 -29.47
C ASN A 231 18.48 26.58 -28.77
N ALA A 232 18.40 25.50 -29.54
CA ALA A 232 18.26 24.13 -29.02
C ALA A 232 19.34 23.22 -29.62
N GLN A 233 19.94 22.39 -28.78
CA GLN A 233 20.85 21.33 -29.22
C GLN A 233 20.14 19.99 -29.02
N MET A 234 19.63 19.41 -30.09
CA MET A 234 18.87 18.17 -30.03
C MET A 234 19.78 16.96 -30.02
N VAL A 235 19.42 16.00 -29.18
CA VAL A 235 20.12 14.72 -29.07
C VAL A 235 19.47 13.71 -30.01
N SER A 236 20.28 13.01 -30.79
CA SER A 236 19.83 11.87 -31.58
C SER A 236 19.70 10.62 -30.70
N GLY A 237 18.51 10.03 -30.62
CA GLY A 237 18.24 8.76 -29.96
C GLY A 237 18.24 7.56 -30.91
N PHE A 238 17.63 6.49 -30.42
CA PHE A 238 17.44 5.22 -31.14
C PHE A 238 15.95 4.86 -31.18
N PHE A 239 15.58 4.01 -32.12
CA PHE A 239 14.23 3.47 -32.23
C PHE A 239 14.13 2.08 -31.64
N ILE A 240 13.06 1.85 -30.88
CA ILE A 240 12.51 0.53 -30.62
C ILE A 240 11.28 0.36 -31.50
N THR A 241 11.25 -0.71 -32.29
CA THR A 241 10.14 -1.05 -33.19
C THR A 241 9.70 -2.49 -33.01
N GLY A 242 8.42 -2.73 -33.20
CA GLY A 242 7.84 -4.05 -33.11
C GLY A 242 6.37 -4.07 -33.52
N HIS A 243 5.79 -5.24 -33.36
CA HIS A 243 4.42 -5.55 -33.73
C HIS A 243 3.71 -6.29 -32.59
N VAL A 244 2.48 -5.88 -32.31
CA VAL A 244 1.67 -6.47 -31.23
C VAL A 244 0.45 -7.15 -31.81
N THR A 245 0.26 -8.41 -31.41
CA THR A 245 -0.86 -9.26 -31.83
C THR A 245 -1.52 -9.91 -30.62
N ASP A 246 -2.68 -10.50 -30.85
CA ASP A 246 -3.30 -11.43 -29.91
C ASP A 246 -2.44 -12.68 -29.69
N ALA A 247 -2.84 -13.53 -28.73
CA ALA A 247 -2.12 -14.77 -28.40
C ALA A 247 -1.93 -15.72 -29.61
N THR A 248 -2.85 -15.69 -30.59
CA THR A 248 -2.75 -16.52 -31.79
C THR A 248 -1.74 -15.96 -32.81
N GLY A 249 -1.41 -14.68 -32.72
CA GLY A 249 -0.58 -13.96 -33.68
C GLY A 249 -1.32 -13.54 -34.94
N ALA A 250 -2.65 -13.67 -34.97
CA ALA A 250 -3.46 -13.44 -36.16
C ALA A 250 -4.13 -12.06 -36.18
N ILE A 251 -4.44 -11.51 -35.01
CA ILE A 251 -5.17 -10.25 -34.89
C ILE A 251 -4.21 -9.17 -34.38
N PRO A 252 -3.95 -8.10 -35.16
CA PRO A 252 -3.15 -6.98 -34.69
C PRO A 252 -3.87 -6.24 -33.56
N VAL A 253 -3.14 -5.85 -32.53
CA VAL A 253 -3.68 -5.09 -31.40
C VAL A 253 -3.46 -3.61 -31.66
N ALA A 254 -4.50 -2.93 -32.12
CA ALA A 254 -4.49 -1.49 -32.32
C ALA A 254 -4.73 -0.71 -31.01
N ASN A 255 -4.20 0.52 -30.95
CA ASN A 255 -4.42 1.47 -29.86
C ASN A 255 -3.91 1.02 -28.48
N LEU A 256 -3.02 0.03 -28.43
CA LEU A 256 -2.37 -0.39 -27.19
C LEU A 256 -1.32 0.66 -26.81
N GLN A 257 -1.42 1.20 -25.60
CA GLN A 257 -0.36 2.01 -25.03
C GLN A 257 0.72 1.11 -24.43
N LEU A 258 1.97 1.41 -24.78
CA LEU A 258 3.15 0.71 -24.29
C LEU A 258 4.22 1.71 -23.90
N SER A 259 5.07 1.34 -22.96
CA SER A 259 6.16 2.21 -22.51
C SER A 259 7.48 1.47 -22.30
N ALA A 260 8.54 2.26 -22.28
CA ALA A 260 9.87 1.84 -21.89
C ALA A 260 10.20 2.44 -20.51
N GLN A 261 10.66 1.59 -19.60
CA GLN A 261 11.14 1.98 -18.28
C GLN A 261 12.65 1.84 -18.20
N ASP A 262 13.28 2.64 -17.36
CA ASP A 262 14.72 2.57 -17.12
C ASP A 262 15.08 1.25 -16.42
N ALA A 263 16.01 0.49 -17.00
CA ALA A 263 16.33 -0.86 -16.57
C ALA A 263 17.22 -0.94 -15.32
N ILE A 264 17.92 0.15 -14.94
CA ILE A 264 18.97 0.14 -13.92
C ILE A 264 18.53 0.71 -12.57
N VAL A 265 17.32 1.24 -12.49
CA VAL A 265 16.70 1.71 -11.23
C VAL A 265 15.55 0.79 -10.82
N PRO A 266 15.17 0.75 -9.52
CA PRO A 266 13.97 0.06 -9.11
C PRO A 266 12.75 0.53 -9.91
N CYS A 267 11.83 -0.40 -10.21
CA CYS A 267 10.66 -0.09 -11.01
C CYS A 267 9.87 1.09 -10.39
N CYS A 268 9.31 2.02 -11.17
CA CYS A 268 9.21 2.03 -12.63
C CYS A 268 9.46 3.45 -13.17
N ARG A 269 10.73 3.84 -13.34
CA ARG A 269 11.06 5.15 -13.92
C ARG A 269 10.76 5.17 -15.42
N TRP A 270 9.80 5.99 -15.82
CA TRP A 270 9.40 6.16 -17.22
C TRP A 270 10.53 6.78 -18.07
N VAL A 271 10.69 6.29 -19.30
CA VAL A 271 11.69 6.77 -20.28
C VAL A 271 11.01 7.30 -21.54
N ALA A 272 10.11 6.50 -22.12
CA ALA A 272 9.39 6.82 -23.33
C ALA A 272 8.10 6.00 -23.41
N GLY A 273 7.16 6.43 -24.26
CA GLY A 273 5.94 5.69 -24.54
C GLY A 273 5.48 5.91 -25.97
N THR A 274 4.66 4.99 -26.47
CA THR A 274 4.03 5.08 -27.78
C THR A 274 2.73 4.29 -27.79
N GLN A 275 2.02 4.30 -28.92
CA GLN A 275 0.81 3.55 -29.12
C GLN A 275 0.91 2.73 -30.41
N THR A 276 0.34 1.53 -30.42
CA THR A 276 0.25 0.73 -31.65
C THR A 276 -0.74 1.34 -32.64
N ASP A 277 -0.38 1.32 -33.93
CA ASP A 277 -1.24 1.75 -35.02
C ASP A 277 -2.38 0.73 -35.30
N ALA A 278 -3.23 1.01 -36.29
CA ALA A 278 -4.33 0.13 -36.69
C ALA A 278 -3.88 -1.28 -37.12
N ASN A 279 -2.62 -1.43 -37.50
CA ASN A 279 -2.00 -2.70 -37.88
C ASN A 279 -1.19 -3.30 -36.74
N GLY A 280 -1.25 -2.77 -35.50
CA GLY A 280 -0.50 -3.30 -34.37
C GLY A 280 0.99 -2.96 -34.36
N ASN A 281 1.48 -2.15 -35.30
CA ASN A 281 2.88 -1.74 -35.32
C ASN A 281 3.12 -0.58 -34.37
N TYR A 282 4.30 -0.51 -33.79
CA TYR A 282 4.71 0.64 -33.00
C TYR A 282 6.15 1.05 -33.29
N ARG A 283 6.43 2.31 -32.99
CA ARG A 283 7.76 2.89 -32.99
C ARG A 283 7.90 3.82 -31.79
N MET A 284 8.96 3.63 -31.03
CA MET A 284 9.24 4.37 -29.79
C MET A 284 10.66 4.93 -29.87
N ARG A 285 10.82 6.21 -29.54
CA ARG A 285 12.14 6.87 -29.46
C ARG A 285 12.71 6.73 -28.06
N ILE A 286 13.93 6.23 -27.95
CA ILE A 286 14.66 6.10 -26.69
C ILE A 286 15.84 7.06 -26.68
N PRO A 287 15.99 7.90 -25.64
CA PRO A 287 17.17 8.73 -25.48
C PRO A 287 18.45 7.89 -25.38
N PRO A 288 19.58 8.36 -25.93
CA PRO A 288 20.84 7.62 -25.84
C PRO A 288 21.33 7.55 -24.38
N GLY A 289 22.09 6.51 -24.06
CA GLY A 289 22.62 6.27 -22.71
C GLY A 289 21.65 5.63 -21.70
N ILE A 290 20.38 5.39 -22.05
CA ILE A 290 19.39 4.78 -21.16
C ILE A 290 19.10 3.34 -21.56
N THR A 291 19.57 2.38 -20.76
CA THR A 291 19.17 0.96 -20.94
C THR A 291 17.70 0.82 -20.55
N ALA A 292 16.88 0.27 -21.45
CA ALA A 292 15.43 0.28 -21.31
C ALA A 292 14.82 -1.13 -21.22
N LYS A 293 13.70 -1.27 -20.52
CA LYS A 293 12.83 -2.46 -20.53
C LYS A 293 11.47 -2.06 -21.05
N VAL A 294 10.90 -2.83 -21.97
CA VAL A 294 9.62 -2.50 -22.63
C VAL A 294 8.47 -3.32 -22.04
N GLU A 295 7.39 -2.65 -21.69
CA GLU A 295 6.12 -3.25 -21.29
C GLU A 295 5.05 -3.02 -22.36
N PHE A 296 4.07 -3.92 -22.42
CA PHE A 296 2.92 -3.85 -23.33
C PHE A 296 1.62 -3.90 -22.52
N GLY A 297 0.96 -2.76 -22.32
CA GLY A 297 -0.33 -2.67 -21.63
C GLY A 297 -0.30 -2.97 -20.12
N GLU A 298 0.88 -3.01 -19.49
CA GLU A 298 1.06 -3.27 -18.07
C GLU A 298 0.61 -2.09 -17.21
N PHE A 299 0.99 -0.86 -17.58
CA PHE A 299 0.65 0.34 -16.80
C PHE A 299 -0.66 0.99 -17.22
N ASN A 300 -0.97 0.96 -18.53
CA ASN A 300 -2.13 1.63 -19.10
C ASN A 300 -3.31 0.68 -19.34
N GLY A 301 -3.12 -0.61 -19.08
CA GLY A 301 -4.13 -1.64 -19.33
C GLY A 301 -4.33 -1.93 -20.82
N ALA A 302 -5.30 -2.79 -21.08
CA ALA A 302 -5.69 -3.16 -22.44
C ALA A 302 -6.46 -2.02 -23.14
N PRO A 303 -6.46 -1.99 -24.49
CA PRO A 303 -7.35 -1.13 -25.24
C PRO A 303 -8.81 -1.33 -24.80
N LEU A 304 -9.57 -0.23 -24.78
CA LEU A 304 -10.97 -0.24 -24.34
C LEU A 304 -11.79 -1.29 -25.08
N GLY A 305 -12.58 -2.06 -24.33
CA GLY A 305 -13.45 -3.11 -24.86
C GLY A 305 -12.73 -4.40 -25.26
N THR A 306 -11.45 -4.54 -24.93
CA THR A 306 -10.67 -5.76 -25.18
C THR A 306 -10.32 -6.48 -23.87
N HIS A 307 -9.96 -7.76 -23.99
CA HIS A 307 -9.61 -8.61 -22.85
C HIS A 307 -8.11 -8.90 -22.77
N TYR A 308 -7.25 -8.13 -23.45
CA TYR A 308 -5.81 -8.39 -23.44
C TYR A 308 -5.22 -8.21 -22.03
N LEU A 309 -4.17 -8.96 -21.75
CA LEU A 309 -3.39 -8.90 -20.51
C LEU A 309 -2.04 -8.24 -20.79
N GLY A 310 -1.61 -7.40 -19.85
CA GLY A 310 -0.30 -6.76 -19.90
C GLY A 310 0.84 -7.76 -19.79
N GLN A 311 1.98 -7.43 -20.40
CA GLN A 311 3.20 -8.22 -20.24
C GLN A 311 4.46 -7.37 -20.47
N TRP A 312 5.60 -7.86 -19.97
CA TRP A 312 6.91 -7.34 -20.37
C TRP A 312 7.42 -8.07 -21.61
N TRP A 313 8.27 -7.39 -22.38
CA TRP A 313 8.88 -7.96 -23.59
C TRP A 313 9.49 -9.34 -23.33
N ASN A 314 9.38 -10.22 -24.35
CA ASN A 314 9.80 -11.62 -24.31
C ASN A 314 9.04 -12.47 -23.25
N ASN A 315 7.75 -12.18 -23.09
CA ASN A 315 6.82 -12.89 -22.19
C ASN A 315 7.29 -12.93 -20.74
N LYS A 316 7.93 -11.85 -20.28
CA LYS A 316 8.42 -11.76 -18.90
C LYS A 316 7.29 -11.27 -17.98
N PRO A 317 7.15 -11.85 -16.79
CA PRO A 317 6.01 -11.57 -15.91
C PRO A 317 6.16 -10.28 -15.09
N ALA A 318 7.36 -9.72 -15.00
CA ALA A 318 7.65 -8.57 -14.15
C ALA A 318 8.90 -7.82 -14.60
N PHE A 319 9.01 -6.55 -14.21
CA PHE A 319 10.14 -5.67 -14.49
C PHE A 319 11.50 -6.27 -14.09
N GLU A 320 11.56 -6.91 -12.93
CA GLU A 320 12.77 -7.49 -12.33
C GLU A 320 13.35 -8.60 -13.20
N SER A 321 12.45 -9.34 -13.87
CA SER A 321 12.79 -10.43 -14.79
C SER A 321 12.82 -10.03 -16.27
N ALA A 322 12.38 -8.82 -16.60
CA ALA A 322 12.27 -8.32 -17.97
C ALA A 322 13.66 -8.13 -18.60
N ASP A 323 13.75 -8.43 -19.90
CA ASP A 323 15.02 -8.39 -20.62
C ASP A 323 15.39 -6.94 -20.99
N PRO A 324 16.59 -6.44 -20.63
CA PRO A 324 17.02 -5.09 -20.94
C PRO A 324 17.47 -4.94 -22.39
N LEU A 325 17.16 -3.79 -22.99
CA LEU A 325 17.62 -3.36 -24.30
C LEU A 325 18.69 -2.28 -24.14
N ALA A 326 19.86 -2.52 -24.74
CA ALA A 326 21.02 -1.63 -24.65
C ALA A 326 20.80 -0.31 -25.41
N PRO A 327 21.39 0.81 -24.96
CA PRO A 327 21.18 2.13 -25.54
C PRO A 327 22.16 2.49 -26.65
N ASP A 328 22.51 1.53 -27.51
CA ASP A 328 23.62 1.63 -28.46
C ASP A 328 23.20 1.55 -29.94
N ALA A 329 22.00 1.06 -30.23
CA ALA A 329 21.48 0.92 -31.59
C ALA A 329 19.94 0.91 -31.65
N ASP A 330 19.42 0.98 -32.88
CA ASP A 330 18.00 0.71 -33.14
C ASP A 330 17.71 -0.78 -32.86
N HIS A 331 16.60 -1.05 -32.16
CA HIS A 331 16.11 -2.40 -31.87
C HIS A 331 14.81 -2.65 -32.63
N ALA A 332 14.78 -3.70 -33.44
CA ALA A 332 13.61 -4.12 -34.20
C ALA A 332 13.17 -5.53 -33.81
N GLY A 333 11.90 -5.87 -34.09
CA GLY A 333 11.33 -7.17 -33.73
C GLY A 333 11.07 -7.32 -32.23
N ILE A 334 10.87 -6.20 -31.53
CA ILE A 334 10.47 -6.19 -30.13
C ILE A 334 8.95 -6.46 -30.09
N ASP A 335 8.57 -7.67 -30.48
CA ASP A 335 7.16 -8.04 -30.68
C ASP A 335 6.51 -8.56 -29.40
N ALA A 336 5.17 -8.50 -29.35
CA ALA A 336 4.37 -9.07 -28.27
C ALA A 336 3.14 -9.81 -28.79
N ARG A 337 2.77 -10.89 -28.09
CA ARG A 337 1.55 -11.67 -28.34
C ARG A 337 0.75 -11.72 -27.05
N LEU A 338 -0.29 -10.91 -26.96
CA LEU A 338 -1.00 -10.70 -25.71
C LEU A 338 -2.02 -11.81 -25.45
N ALA A 339 -1.88 -12.45 -24.30
CA ALA A 339 -2.91 -13.34 -23.78
C ALA A 339 -4.20 -12.56 -23.50
N THR A 340 -5.34 -13.26 -23.55
CA THR A 340 -6.63 -12.71 -23.13
C THR A 340 -7.00 -13.22 -21.74
N GLY A 341 -7.57 -12.35 -20.92
CA GLY A 341 -8.12 -12.65 -19.61
C GLY A 341 -9.63 -12.49 -19.55
N PHE A 342 -10.13 -12.27 -18.35
CA PHE A 342 -11.52 -11.95 -18.04
C PHE A 342 -11.60 -10.60 -17.35
N THR A 343 -12.68 -9.87 -17.60
CA THR A 343 -12.88 -8.54 -17.05
C THR A 343 -13.59 -8.61 -15.71
N ILE A 344 -13.03 -7.97 -14.68
CA ILE A 344 -13.72 -7.59 -13.46
C ILE A 344 -14.18 -6.15 -13.60
N SER A 345 -15.47 -5.88 -13.43
CA SER A 345 -16.02 -4.54 -13.53
C SER A 345 -17.02 -4.23 -12.41
N GLY A 346 -17.14 -2.94 -12.10
CA GLY A 346 -18.06 -2.45 -11.10
C GLY A 346 -18.02 -0.93 -10.99
N ARG A 347 -18.68 -0.41 -9.96
CA ARG A 347 -18.77 1.01 -9.66
C ARG A 347 -18.50 1.28 -8.19
N VAL A 348 -17.67 2.29 -7.93
CA VAL A 348 -17.36 2.77 -6.58
C VAL A 348 -18.02 4.11 -6.33
N VAL A 349 -18.79 4.20 -5.24
CA VAL A 349 -19.53 5.40 -4.87
C VAL A 349 -19.26 5.82 -3.44
N ASP A 350 -19.61 7.07 -3.11
CA ASP A 350 -19.65 7.58 -1.75
C ASP A 350 -20.96 7.21 -1.02
N ASN A 351 -21.09 7.69 0.23
CA ASN A 351 -22.26 7.46 1.06
C ASN A 351 -23.57 8.13 0.58
N VAL A 352 -23.53 8.98 -0.45
CA VAL A 352 -24.72 9.57 -1.07
C VAL A 352 -24.95 9.07 -2.50
N GLY A 353 -24.10 8.16 -2.99
CA GLY A 353 -24.22 7.51 -4.30
C GLY A 353 -23.47 8.22 -5.44
N SER A 354 -22.68 9.25 -5.14
CA SER A 354 -21.83 9.92 -6.12
C SER A 354 -20.65 9.03 -6.49
N GLY A 355 -20.31 8.97 -7.78
CA GLY A 355 -19.14 8.22 -8.25
C GLY A 355 -17.84 8.78 -7.69
N LEU A 356 -16.95 7.92 -7.22
CA LEU A 356 -15.65 8.33 -6.72
C LEU A 356 -14.59 8.21 -7.82
N PHE A 357 -14.08 9.33 -8.33
CA PHE A 357 -13.02 9.38 -9.33
C PHE A 357 -11.64 9.02 -8.76
N ARG A 358 -10.85 8.23 -9.48
CA ARG A 358 -9.48 7.81 -9.08
C ARG A 358 -9.43 7.02 -7.77
N THR A 359 -10.52 6.36 -7.41
CA THR A 359 -10.48 5.28 -6.43
C THR A 359 -9.61 4.17 -7.01
N ASN A 360 -8.68 3.65 -6.22
CA ASN A 360 -7.78 2.61 -6.66
C ASN A 360 -8.38 1.24 -6.31
N VAL A 361 -8.69 0.44 -7.33
CA VAL A 361 -9.25 -0.90 -7.20
C VAL A 361 -8.14 -1.91 -7.45
N ASN A 362 -7.79 -2.66 -6.41
CA ASN A 362 -6.66 -3.57 -6.41
C ASN A 362 -7.11 -5.03 -6.44
N VAL A 363 -6.51 -5.79 -7.33
CA VAL A 363 -6.65 -7.25 -7.41
C VAL A 363 -5.48 -7.86 -6.65
N ILE A 364 -5.80 -8.64 -5.63
CA ILE A 364 -4.84 -9.25 -4.71
C ILE A 364 -4.94 -10.77 -4.85
N ASP A 365 -3.81 -11.45 -4.80
CA ASP A 365 -3.77 -12.91 -4.80
C ASP A 365 -4.46 -13.47 -3.54
N ALA A 366 -5.53 -14.24 -3.72
CA ALA A 366 -6.26 -14.83 -2.61
C ALA A 366 -5.52 -16.00 -1.92
N LEU A 367 -4.53 -16.58 -2.59
CA LEU A 367 -3.76 -17.73 -2.09
C LEU A 367 -2.48 -17.31 -1.36
N ALA A 368 -2.08 -16.04 -1.49
CA ALA A 368 -0.92 -15.52 -0.80
C ALA A 368 -1.19 -15.36 0.72
N PRO A 369 -0.20 -15.63 1.59
CA PRO A 369 -0.39 -15.54 3.03
C PRO A 369 -0.72 -14.12 3.52
N CYS A 370 -0.30 -13.07 2.81
CA CYS A 370 -0.86 -11.73 2.97
C CYS A 370 -0.59 -10.82 1.75
N CYS A 371 -1.60 -10.00 1.41
CA CYS A 371 -1.56 -8.76 0.61
C CYS A 371 -0.67 -8.72 -0.65
N ARG A 372 -0.49 -9.84 -1.38
CA ARG A 372 0.27 -9.84 -2.63
C ARG A 372 -0.55 -9.16 -3.75
N PHE A 373 -0.28 -7.87 -3.96
CA PHE A 373 -0.82 -7.09 -5.06
C PHE A 373 -0.43 -7.69 -6.41
N LEU A 374 -1.40 -7.75 -7.33
CA LEU A 374 -1.19 -8.24 -8.70
C LEU A 374 -1.27 -7.09 -9.70
N THR A 375 -2.40 -6.40 -9.69
CA THR A 375 -2.71 -5.33 -10.63
C THR A 375 -3.83 -4.46 -10.05
N GLY A 376 -4.00 -3.26 -10.57
CA GLY A 376 -5.05 -2.35 -10.10
C GLY A 376 -5.40 -1.29 -11.14
N VAL A 377 -6.58 -0.69 -10.99
CA VAL A 377 -7.10 0.32 -11.90
C VAL A 377 -7.73 1.47 -11.11
N GLY A 378 -7.65 2.68 -11.67
CA GLY A 378 -8.38 3.84 -11.16
C GLY A 378 -9.80 3.87 -11.72
N THR A 379 -10.78 4.26 -10.90
CA THR A 379 -12.15 4.52 -11.38
C THR A 379 -12.24 5.80 -12.23
N ASP A 380 -13.17 5.80 -13.19
CA ASP A 380 -13.54 6.98 -14.00
C ASP A 380 -14.31 8.03 -13.18
N GLN A 381 -14.65 9.16 -13.81
CA GLN A 381 -15.38 10.27 -13.16
C GLN A 381 -16.75 9.87 -12.57
N ASN A 382 -17.33 8.78 -13.05
CA ASN A 382 -18.61 8.23 -12.59
C ASN A 382 -18.43 7.11 -11.56
N GLY A 383 -17.20 6.79 -11.18
CA GLY A 383 -16.84 5.72 -10.27
C GLY A 383 -16.72 4.35 -10.93
N ASN A 384 -16.87 4.22 -12.25
CA ASN A 384 -16.81 2.92 -12.91
C ASN A 384 -15.37 2.46 -13.09
N TYR A 385 -15.14 1.16 -13.03
CA TYR A 385 -13.86 0.55 -13.36
C TYR A 385 -14.05 -0.75 -14.11
N ALA A 386 -13.03 -1.11 -14.88
CA ALA A 386 -12.88 -2.41 -15.52
C ALA A 386 -11.40 -2.80 -15.51
N ILE A 387 -11.10 -4.04 -15.12
CA ILE A 387 -9.74 -4.56 -15.06
C ILE A 387 -9.70 -6.00 -15.60
N ASN A 388 -8.74 -6.28 -16.48
CA ASN A 388 -8.57 -7.61 -17.04
C ASN A 388 -7.60 -8.41 -16.18
N VAL A 389 -7.99 -9.64 -15.84
CA VAL A 389 -7.17 -10.57 -15.05
C VAL A 389 -7.20 -11.96 -15.68
N PRO A 390 -6.17 -12.79 -15.48
CA PRO A 390 -6.24 -14.21 -15.82
C PRO A 390 -7.38 -14.95 -15.10
N ALA A 391 -7.65 -16.19 -15.50
CA ALA A 391 -8.46 -17.08 -14.67
C ALA A 391 -7.74 -17.34 -13.34
N GLY A 392 -8.44 -17.23 -12.20
CA GLY A 392 -7.79 -17.33 -10.91
C GLY A 392 -8.70 -17.05 -9.72
N SER A 393 -8.12 -17.01 -8.53
CA SER A 393 -8.80 -16.64 -7.29
C SER A 393 -8.19 -15.37 -6.73
N TYR A 394 -9.02 -14.36 -6.51
CA TYR A 394 -8.57 -13.01 -6.15
C TYR A 394 -9.35 -12.46 -4.97
N LYS A 395 -8.76 -11.52 -4.24
CA LYS A 395 -9.49 -10.60 -3.36
C LYS A 395 -9.44 -9.21 -3.97
N ILE A 396 -10.57 -8.51 -3.97
CA ILE A 396 -10.67 -7.16 -4.55
C ILE A 396 -10.71 -6.15 -3.41
N GLN A 397 -9.76 -5.23 -3.39
CA GLN A 397 -9.66 -4.17 -2.39
C GLN A 397 -9.86 -2.81 -3.03
N PHE A 398 -10.69 -1.99 -2.42
CA PHE A 398 -10.98 -0.63 -2.83
C PHE A 398 -10.26 0.33 -1.88
N PHE A 399 -9.46 1.23 -2.44
CA PHE A 399 -8.83 2.32 -1.72
C PHE A 399 -9.46 3.63 -2.16
N GLY A 400 -9.83 4.45 -1.18
CA GLY A 400 -10.26 5.82 -1.44
C GLY A 400 -9.26 6.59 -2.31
N PRO A 401 -9.70 7.61 -3.05
CA PRO A 401 -8.80 8.48 -3.78
C PRO A 401 -7.65 8.98 -2.87
N PRO A 402 -6.40 9.07 -3.36
CA PRO A 402 -5.27 9.48 -2.54
C PRO A 402 -5.53 10.79 -1.78
N GLY A 403 -5.27 10.80 -0.47
CA GLY A 403 -5.51 11.96 0.40
C GLY A 403 -6.97 12.20 0.79
N SER A 404 -7.90 11.34 0.36
CA SER A 404 -9.31 11.42 0.78
C SER A 404 -9.53 10.80 2.17
N ARG A 405 -10.75 10.99 2.69
CA ARG A 405 -11.22 10.43 3.97
C ARG A 405 -12.02 9.14 3.79
N PHE A 406 -11.93 8.49 2.63
CA PHE A 406 -12.64 7.24 2.37
C PHE A 406 -11.83 6.05 2.87
N LEU A 407 -12.43 5.24 3.73
CA LEU A 407 -11.82 4.03 4.28
C LEU A 407 -11.63 3.00 3.17
N SER A 408 -10.55 2.25 3.24
CA SER A 408 -10.36 1.11 2.35
C SER A 408 -11.23 -0.07 2.79
N GLU A 409 -11.70 -0.86 1.83
CA GLU A 409 -12.44 -2.07 2.10
C GLU A 409 -12.18 -3.16 1.06
N PHE A 410 -12.30 -4.41 1.48
CA PHE A 410 -12.45 -5.54 0.58
C PHE A 410 -13.90 -5.65 0.12
N TYR A 411 -14.07 -6.13 -1.12
CA TYR A 411 -15.37 -6.36 -1.75
C TYR A 411 -16.36 -7.04 -0.82
N ASN A 412 -17.64 -6.62 -0.92
CA ASN A 412 -18.77 -7.08 -0.12
C ASN A 412 -18.68 -6.67 1.36
N ASP A 413 -18.33 -5.39 1.59
CA ASP A 413 -18.28 -4.74 2.90
C ASP A 413 -17.43 -5.48 3.94
N ARG A 414 -16.31 -6.08 3.50
CA ARG A 414 -15.43 -6.91 4.36
C ARG A 414 -14.39 -6.12 5.15
N GLY A 415 -14.46 -4.78 5.11
CA GLY A 415 -13.51 -3.88 5.78
C GLY A 415 -12.09 -3.99 5.21
N GLY A 416 -11.12 -3.30 5.80
CA GLY A 416 -9.75 -3.19 5.25
C GLY A 416 -8.82 -4.38 5.51
N ASP A 417 -9.26 -5.41 6.24
CA ASP A 417 -8.42 -6.55 6.65
C ASP A 417 -8.47 -7.68 5.61
N PHE A 418 -7.30 -8.07 5.11
CA PHE A 418 -7.13 -9.14 4.12
C PHE A 418 -7.70 -10.48 4.60
N ALA A 419 -7.64 -10.78 5.90
CA ALA A 419 -8.18 -12.03 6.45
C ALA A 419 -9.70 -12.14 6.26
N ASN A 420 -10.41 -11.01 6.27
CA ASN A 420 -11.87 -10.94 6.14
C ASN A 420 -12.35 -10.86 4.69
N GLY A 421 -11.49 -10.47 3.74
CA GLY A 421 -11.88 -10.28 2.34
C GLY A 421 -12.42 -11.57 1.69
N ASP A 422 -13.49 -11.45 0.91
CA ASP A 422 -14.07 -12.59 0.20
C ASP A 422 -13.18 -13.00 -0.99
N THR A 423 -13.00 -14.31 -1.18
CA THR A 423 -12.30 -14.86 -2.37
C THR A 423 -13.25 -14.88 -3.57
N LEU A 424 -12.93 -14.10 -4.59
CA LEU A 424 -13.57 -14.07 -5.89
C LEU A 424 -12.88 -15.03 -6.86
N VAL A 425 -13.57 -16.10 -7.26
CA VAL A 425 -13.10 -17.01 -8.31
C VAL A 425 -13.51 -16.47 -9.68
N VAL A 426 -12.53 -16.27 -10.56
CA VAL A 426 -12.70 -15.75 -11.92
C VAL A 426 -12.44 -16.87 -12.92
N THR A 427 -13.50 -17.27 -13.61
CA THR A 427 -13.50 -18.25 -14.73
C THR A 427 -14.21 -17.70 -15.97
N GLY A 428 -14.61 -16.44 -15.91
CA GLY A 428 -15.42 -15.69 -16.86
C GLY A 428 -15.53 -14.25 -16.36
N ASP A 429 -16.05 -13.34 -17.19
CA ASP A 429 -16.23 -11.93 -16.80
C ASP A 429 -17.10 -11.79 -15.53
N ARG A 430 -16.70 -10.88 -14.66
CA ARG A 430 -17.33 -10.60 -13.37
C ARG A 430 -17.76 -9.14 -13.32
N ASN A 431 -19.05 -8.90 -13.48
CA ASN A 431 -19.64 -7.56 -13.42
C ASN A 431 -20.34 -7.33 -12.06
N GLY A 432 -20.56 -6.07 -11.70
CA GLY A 432 -21.26 -5.69 -10.47
C GLY A 432 -20.43 -5.91 -9.20
N ILE A 433 -19.10 -5.86 -9.33
CA ILE A 433 -18.19 -5.87 -8.20
C ILE A 433 -18.12 -4.44 -7.65
N ASP A 434 -19.21 -4.01 -7.02
CA ASP A 434 -19.40 -2.61 -6.60
C ASP A 434 -18.90 -2.38 -5.17
N ALA A 435 -18.65 -1.11 -4.83
CA ALA A 435 -18.28 -0.69 -3.47
C ALA A 435 -18.87 0.67 -3.11
N ARG A 436 -19.11 0.89 -1.81
CA ARG A 436 -19.64 2.14 -1.28
C ARG A 436 -18.78 2.55 -0.09
N LEU A 437 -17.76 3.37 -0.37
CA LEU A 437 -16.75 3.69 0.64
C LEU A 437 -17.31 4.57 1.75
N ALA A 438 -17.19 4.08 2.98
CA ALA A 438 -17.48 4.85 4.17
C ALA A 438 -16.42 5.93 4.40
N VAL A 439 -16.82 7.03 5.06
CA VAL A 439 -15.88 8.08 5.48
C VAL A 439 -15.34 7.77 6.88
N GLY A 440 -14.03 7.91 7.03
CA GLY A 440 -13.34 7.92 8.32
C GLY A 440 -13.13 9.33 8.85
N ALA A 441 -12.54 9.39 10.04
CA ALA A 441 -11.99 10.60 10.64
C ALA A 441 -10.48 10.44 10.79
N PHE A 442 -9.75 11.55 10.60
CA PHE A 442 -8.31 11.54 10.72
C PHE A 442 -7.87 11.60 12.17
N VAL A 443 -6.93 10.74 12.55
CA VAL A 443 -6.18 10.83 13.80
C VAL A 443 -4.76 11.26 13.46
N THR A 444 -4.39 12.48 13.84
CA THR A 444 -3.14 13.12 13.43
C THR A 444 -2.30 13.52 14.64
N GLY A 445 -0.99 13.43 14.46
CA GLY A 445 -0.04 13.80 15.48
C GLY A 445 1.37 13.89 14.96
N ARG A 446 2.30 14.11 15.89
CA ARG A 446 3.73 14.20 15.64
C ARG A 446 4.47 13.30 16.63
N VAL A 447 5.52 12.65 16.15
CA VAL A 447 6.43 11.85 16.97
C VAL A 447 7.77 12.56 17.09
N THR A 448 8.24 12.74 18.33
CA THR A 448 9.50 13.43 18.62
C THR A 448 10.43 12.62 19.53
N ASP A 449 11.72 12.88 19.42
CA ASP A 449 12.76 12.31 20.26
C ASP A 449 12.71 12.92 21.66
N ARG A 450 12.72 12.07 22.70
CA ARG A 450 12.61 12.54 24.09
C ARG A 450 13.75 13.42 24.57
N ASN A 451 14.95 13.17 24.09
CA ASN A 451 16.15 13.85 24.59
C ASN A 451 16.37 15.19 23.88
N THR A 452 16.02 15.26 22.60
CA THR A 452 16.34 16.41 21.74
C THR A 452 15.11 17.22 21.33
N GLY A 453 13.91 16.65 21.42
CA GLY A 453 12.68 17.23 20.87
C GLY A 453 12.61 17.25 19.35
N ALA A 454 13.61 16.67 18.66
CA ALA A 454 13.65 16.61 17.21
C ALA A 454 12.53 15.69 16.65
N PRO A 455 11.97 15.99 15.47
CA PRO A 455 11.03 15.09 14.81
C PRO A 455 11.68 13.75 14.45
N ILE A 456 10.92 12.66 14.56
CA ILE A 456 11.39 11.33 14.15
C ILE A 456 10.65 10.89 12.89
N GLN A 457 11.39 10.72 11.79
CA GLN A 457 10.88 10.14 10.55
C GLN A 457 10.83 8.60 10.62
N ASN A 458 9.92 8.00 9.85
CA ASN A 458 9.85 6.55 9.61
C ASN A 458 9.51 5.71 10.86
N ILE A 459 8.73 6.26 11.80
CA ILE A 459 8.08 5.48 12.86
C ILE A 459 6.79 4.88 12.32
N ASN A 460 6.59 3.58 12.53
CA ASN A 460 5.33 2.89 12.23
C ASN A 460 4.34 3.20 13.35
N VAL A 461 3.28 3.95 13.01
CA VAL A 461 2.16 4.27 13.89
C VAL A 461 0.99 3.42 13.48
N GLN A 462 0.41 2.65 14.41
CA GLN A 462 -0.71 1.76 14.13
C GLN A 462 -1.90 2.11 15.03
N ALA A 463 -3.09 2.23 14.45
CA ALA A 463 -4.35 2.21 15.17
C ALA A 463 -4.85 0.77 15.31
N LEU A 464 -5.13 0.36 16.54
CA LEU A 464 -5.59 -0.97 16.90
C LEU A 464 -6.94 -0.87 17.62
N ASP A 465 -7.86 -1.79 17.36
CA ASP A 465 -9.18 -1.80 17.99
C ASP A 465 -9.08 -2.07 19.50
N ALA A 466 -9.56 -1.13 20.31
CA ALA A 466 -9.49 -1.22 21.76
C ALA A 466 -10.38 -2.32 22.35
N SER A 467 -11.38 -2.80 21.59
CA SER A 467 -12.30 -3.87 22.02
C SER A 467 -11.75 -5.29 21.80
N SER A 468 -10.64 -5.42 21.07
CA SER A 468 -10.00 -6.72 20.85
C SER A 468 -9.38 -7.24 22.15
N ALA A 469 -9.62 -8.52 22.46
CA ALA A 469 -8.82 -9.23 23.46
C ALA A 469 -7.33 -9.17 23.03
N CYS A 470 -6.41 -9.14 24.00
CA CYS A 470 -4.99 -9.05 23.64
C CYS A 470 -4.56 -10.25 22.79
N CYS A 471 -3.69 -9.97 21.80
CA CYS A 471 -3.00 -10.88 20.89
C CYS A 471 -3.84 -12.03 20.27
N PRO A 472 -4.20 -11.95 18.96
CA PRO A 472 -3.80 -10.95 17.97
C PRO A 472 -4.61 -9.65 18.09
N PHE A 473 -3.94 -8.50 17.90
CA PHE A 473 -4.62 -7.20 17.81
C PHE A 473 -5.36 -7.07 16.48
N ARG A 474 -6.58 -6.52 16.50
CA ARG A 474 -7.28 -6.11 15.27
C ARG A 474 -6.72 -4.77 14.79
N PHE A 475 -6.06 -4.79 13.65
CA PHE A 475 -5.52 -3.61 12.97
C PHE A 475 -6.63 -2.78 12.32
N LEU A 476 -6.60 -1.46 12.50
CA LEU A 476 -7.57 -0.52 11.92
C LEU A 476 -6.94 0.27 10.77
N ASP A 477 -5.78 0.88 11.03
CA ASP A 477 -5.01 1.64 10.05
C ASP A 477 -3.56 1.84 10.52
N GLY A 478 -2.67 2.24 9.61
CA GLY A 478 -1.27 2.47 9.91
C GLY A 478 -0.61 3.51 9.00
N ALA A 479 0.32 4.27 9.56
CA ALA A 479 1.07 5.29 8.84
C ALA A 479 2.55 5.28 9.26
N ARG A 480 3.40 5.82 8.38
CA ARG A 480 4.78 6.15 8.74
C ARG A 480 4.90 7.65 8.95
N THR A 481 5.68 8.04 9.95
CA THR A 481 5.96 9.47 10.16
C THR A 481 6.81 10.04 9.02
N ASP A 482 6.45 11.25 8.58
CA ASP A 482 7.19 12.00 7.57
C ASP A 482 8.48 12.64 8.12
N GLY A 483 9.20 13.41 7.30
CA GLY A 483 10.45 14.10 7.72
C GLY A 483 10.28 15.10 8.86
N ASP A 484 9.05 15.60 9.06
CA ASP A 484 8.67 16.48 10.17
C ASP A 484 8.11 15.69 11.37
N GLY A 485 8.15 14.36 11.32
CA GLY A 485 7.64 13.46 12.34
C GLY A 485 6.11 13.37 12.37
N ARG A 486 5.40 13.91 11.39
CA ARG A 486 3.92 13.92 11.37
C ARG A 486 3.38 12.60 10.83
N TYR A 487 2.24 12.18 11.35
CA TYR A 487 1.49 11.04 10.85
C TYR A 487 0.00 11.37 10.77
N ALA A 488 -0.71 10.66 9.91
CA ALA A 488 -2.16 10.71 9.80
C ALA A 488 -2.69 9.29 9.60
N LEU A 489 -3.59 8.86 10.50
CA LEU A 489 -4.35 7.61 10.40
C LEU A 489 -5.77 7.96 10.04
N LEU A 490 -6.44 7.12 9.27
CA LEU A 490 -7.85 7.23 8.92
C LEU A 490 -8.61 6.11 9.62
N VAL A 491 -9.40 6.46 10.64
CA VAL A 491 -10.14 5.50 11.47
C VAL A 491 -11.63 5.74 11.32
N ALA A 492 -12.43 4.67 11.25
CA ALA A 492 -13.89 4.78 11.17
C ALA A 492 -14.49 5.51 12.38
N THR A 493 -15.43 6.41 12.15
CA THR A 493 -16.13 7.12 13.23
C THR A 493 -16.95 6.15 14.10
N GLY A 494 -16.98 6.40 15.41
CA GLY A 494 -17.54 5.50 16.41
C GLY A 494 -16.61 4.37 16.87
N THR A 495 -15.42 4.24 16.27
CA THR A 495 -14.43 3.22 16.68
C THR A 495 -13.60 3.71 17.86
N THR A 496 -13.35 2.83 18.82
CA THR A 496 -12.40 3.08 19.90
C THR A 496 -11.05 2.47 19.53
N ALA A 497 -10.02 3.31 19.38
CA ALA A 497 -8.69 2.89 18.95
C ALA A 497 -7.64 3.08 20.05
N LYS A 498 -6.62 2.22 20.09
CA LYS A 498 -5.37 2.40 20.84
C LYS A 498 -4.24 2.53 19.83
N LEU A 499 -3.32 3.48 20.05
CA LEU A 499 -2.21 3.68 19.12
C LEU A 499 -0.91 3.07 19.64
N LEU A 500 -0.22 2.37 18.75
CA LEU A 500 1.09 1.77 18.96
C LEU A 500 2.12 2.47 18.07
N PHE A 501 3.23 2.88 18.66
CA PHE A 501 4.35 3.54 18.01
C PHE A 501 5.57 2.62 18.09
N GLN A 502 6.10 2.22 16.94
CA GLN A 502 7.22 1.28 16.86
C GLN A 502 8.17 1.65 15.73
N SER A 503 9.48 1.46 15.95
CA SER A 503 10.43 1.58 14.86
C SER A 503 10.37 0.35 13.95
N PRO A 504 10.40 0.52 12.61
CA PRO A 504 10.56 -0.59 11.68
C PRO A 504 11.98 -1.18 11.77
N ASP A 505 12.13 -2.43 11.32
CA ASP A 505 13.43 -3.10 11.15
C ASP A 505 13.68 -3.41 9.67
N PRO A 506 14.68 -2.78 9.01
CA PRO A 506 15.59 -1.74 9.52
C PRO A 506 14.91 -0.36 9.62
N GLY A 507 15.42 0.52 10.50
CA GLY A 507 14.81 1.84 10.73
C GLY A 507 15.53 2.72 11.76
N PRO A 508 14.89 3.79 12.27
CA PRO A 508 15.39 4.50 13.46
C PRO A 508 15.39 3.57 14.70
N SER A 509 16.15 3.90 15.74
CA SER A 509 16.23 3.08 16.98
C SER A 509 15.48 3.76 18.11
N TYR A 510 14.17 3.54 18.20
CA TYR A 510 13.35 4.03 19.31
C TYR A 510 12.57 2.89 19.96
N ALA A 511 12.39 3.01 21.27
CA ALA A 511 11.65 2.01 22.03
C ALA A 511 10.17 2.05 21.65
N GLN A 512 9.55 0.87 21.59
CA GLN A 512 8.11 0.76 21.36
C GLN A 512 7.36 1.44 22.51
N ARG A 513 6.30 2.19 22.18
CA ARG A 513 5.41 2.83 23.15
C ARG A 513 3.96 2.78 22.68
N TRP A 514 3.05 2.71 23.64
CA TRP A 514 1.63 3.00 23.41
C TRP A 514 1.35 4.47 23.71
N TYR A 515 0.33 5.01 23.03
CA TYR A 515 -0.05 6.43 23.16
C TYR A 515 -0.12 6.91 24.61
N ASN A 516 0.39 8.12 24.83
CA ASN A 516 0.42 8.82 26.12
C ASN A 516 1.33 8.14 27.15
N ASP A 517 2.55 7.81 26.71
CA ASP A 517 3.61 7.20 27.52
C ASP A 517 3.17 5.89 28.20
N LYS A 518 2.31 5.10 27.57
CA LYS A 518 1.82 3.84 28.15
C LYS A 518 2.73 2.66 27.78
N PRO A 519 2.99 1.74 28.72
CA PRO A 519 3.97 0.66 28.53
C PRO A 519 3.42 -0.50 27.69
N ASP A 520 2.13 -0.77 27.74
CA ASP A 520 1.50 -1.93 27.11
C ASP A 520 0.03 -1.67 26.74
N PHE A 521 -0.57 -2.61 26.01
CA PHE A 521 -1.96 -2.53 25.55
C PHE A 521 -2.96 -2.42 26.72
N GLY A 522 -2.73 -3.09 27.85
CA GLY A 522 -3.64 -3.07 28.99
C GLY A 522 -3.73 -1.69 29.63
N HIS A 523 -2.58 -1.01 29.72
CA HIS A 523 -2.47 0.36 30.24
C HIS A 523 -2.69 1.45 29.19
N ALA A 524 -2.70 1.12 27.90
CA ALA A 524 -2.87 2.07 26.81
C ALA A 524 -4.21 2.83 26.87
N ASP A 525 -4.16 4.15 26.66
CA ASP A 525 -5.35 4.99 26.63
C ASP A 525 -6.17 4.72 25.36
N ALA A 526 -7.48 4.61 25.52
CA ALA A 526 -8.42 4.33 24.43
C ALA A 526 -9.00 5.64 23.88
N LEU A 527 -8.89 5.84 22.56
CA LEU A 527 -9.36 7.02 21.84
C LEU A 527 -10.67 6.70 21.12
N LEU A 528 -11.79 7.27 21.56
CA LEU A 528 -13.07 7.17 20.85
C LEU A 528 -13.11 8.16 19.69
N VAL A 529 -12.94 7.67 18.47
CA VAL A 529 -12.87 8.49 17.26
C VAL A 529 -14.28 8.87 16.80
N VAL A 530 -14.73 10.10 17.07
CA VAL A 530 -16.05 10.61 16.62
C VAL A 530 -15.95 11.70 15.56
N ALA A 531 -14.78 12.33 15.43
CA ALA A 531 -14.45 13.38 14.48
C ALA A 531 -12.92 13.42 14.31
N ASP A 532 -12.43 14.31 13.45
CA ASP A 532 -10.99 14.50 13.25
C ASP A 532 -10.30 14.84 14.59
N MET A 533 -9.30 14.06 14.95
CA MET A 533 -8.48 14.21 16.15
C MET A 533 -7.10 14.74 15.75
N ALA A 534 -6.70 15.86 16.34
CA ALA A 534 -5.39 16.46 16.13
C ALA A 534 -4.58 16.48 17.42
N ASN A 535 -3.26 16.66 17.28
CA ASN A 535 -2.30 16.72 18.38
C ASN A 535 -2.22 15.44 19.22
N VAL A 536 -2.46 14.28 18.59
CA VAL A 536 -2.22 12.96 19.20
C VAL A 536 -0.72 12.68 19.14
N ASN A 537 0.07 13.51 19.82
CA ASN A 537 1.53 13.48 19.73
C ASN A 537 2.11 12.41 20.65
N GLU A 538 3.28 11.89 20.28
CA GLU A 538 4.02 10.92 21.09
C GLU A 538 5.49 11.30 21.18
N VAL A 539 6.13 10.96 22.30
CA VAL A 539 7.55 11.23 22.53
C VAL A 539 8.27 9.93 22.80
N LEU A 540 9.17 9.51 21.91
CA LEU A 540 9.84 8.22 22.02
C LEU A 540 11.21 8.31 22.68
N ASP A 541 11.51 7.32 23.51
CA ASP A 541 12.82 7.08 24.12
C ASP A 541 13.79 6.49 23.06
N PRO A 542 15.01 7.03 22.88
CA PRO A 542 16.04 6.38 22.09
C PRO A 542 16.33 4.96 22.61
N ALA A 543 16.51 4.02 21.69
CA ALA A 543 16.75 2.62 22.00
C ALA A 543 18.06 2.11 21.40
N PHE A 544 18.51 0.98 21.92
CA PHE A 544 19.65 0.21 21.44
C PHE A 544 19.15 -1.04 20.75
N ARG A 545 19.80 -1.40 19.64
CA ARG A 545 19.52 -2.64 18.91
C ARG A 545 20.21 -3.81 19.59
N LEU A 546 19.40 -4.72 20.08
CA LEU A 546 19.82 -6.03 20.54
C LEU A 546 19.47 -7.04 19.44
N SER A 547 20.45 -7.74 18.89
CA SER A 547 20.22 -8.76 17.87
C SER A 547 21.00 -10.03 18.14
N GLY A 548 20.55 -11.10 17.50
CA GLY A 548 21.23 -12.38 17.55
C GLY A 548 20.50 -13.41 16.70
N ARG A 549 20.92 -14.66 16.85
CA ARG A 549 20.35 -15.82 16.20
C ARG A 549 20.08 -16.92 17.22
N VAL A 550 18.91 -17.53 17.12
CA VAL A 550 18.53 -18.70 17.90
C VAL A 550 18.63 -19.94 17.02
N THR A 551 19.38 -20.94 17.47
CA THR A 551 19.62 -22.18 16.72
C THR A 551 19.20 -23.40 17.52
N ASP A 552 19.05 -24.53 16.83
CA ASP A 552 18.88 -25.83 17.46
C ASP A 552 20.26 -26.30 17.98
N ALA A 553 20.35 -26.61 19.28
CA ALA A 553 21.61 -27.08 19.88
C ALA A 553 22.09 -28.42 19.30
N SER A 554 21.18 -29.27 18.80
CA SER A 554 21.51 -30.52 18.13
C SER A 554 21.94 -30.33 16.66
N ALA A 555 21.58 -29.20 16.06
CA ALA A 555 21.92 -28.82 14.69
C ALA A 555 22.26 -27.33 14.58
N PRO A 556 23.46 -26.88 15.01
CA PRO A 556 23.79 -25.46 15.18
C PRO A 556 23.69 -24.57 13.93
N GLY A 557 23.60 -25.15 12.73
CA GLY A 557 23.35 -24.42 11.47
C GLY A 557 21.88 -24.06 11.24
N VAL A 558 20.96 -24.77 11.89
CA VAL A 558 19.51 -24.64 11.73
C VAL A 558 18.99 -23.58 12.70
N GLY A 559 18.37 -22.53 12.16
CA GLY A 559 17.71 -21.51 12.94
C GLY A 559 16.34 -21.98 13.42
N VAL A 560 15.94 -21.57 14.63
CA VAL A 560 14.61 -21.88 15.18
C VAL A 560 13.72 -20.66 15.00
N ALA A 561 12.66 -20.80 14.22
CA ALA A 561 11.68 -19.74 13.96
C ALA A 561 10.62 -19.64 15.07
N GLY A 562 10.06 -18.45 15.28
CA GLY A 562 8.96 -18.23 16.20
C GLY A 562 9.33 -18.30 17.69
N VAL A 563 10.62 -18.33 18.04
CA VAL A 563 11.09 -18.24 19.42
C VAL A 563 10.79 -16.84 19.92
N ASN A 564 10.09 -16.73 21.05
CA ASN A 564 9.79 -15.44 21.65
C ASN A 564 11.01 -14.99 22.48
N VAL A 565 11.69 -13.96 21.99
CA VAL A 565 12.85 -13.36 22.66
C VAL A 565 12.38 -12.16 23.45
N THR A 566 12.57 -12.20 24.77
CA THR A 566 12.11 -11.14 25.67
C THR A 566 13.26 -10.61 26.52
N ALA A 567 13.44 -9.28 26.51
CA ALA A 567 14.30 -8.55 27.43
C ALA A 567 13.49 -8.08 28.65
N GLN A 568 13.78 -8.68 29.80
CA GLN A 568 13.08 -8.46 31.05
C GLN A 568 13.87 -7.49 31.94
N PRO A 569 13.36 -6.29 32.25
CA PRO A 569 14.08 -5.33 33.08
C PRO A 569 14.18 -5.82 34.52
N THR A 570 15.31 -5.55 35.17
CA THR A 570 15.50 -5.89 36.59
C THR A 570 14.90 -4.86 37.55
N ALA A 571 14.65 -3.63 37.07
CA ALA A 571 14.05 -2.56 37.85
C ALA A 571 12.53 -2.78 38.02
N PRO A 572 11.96 -2.57 39.22
CA PRO A 572 10.51 -2.62 39.43
C PRO A 572 9.78 -1.63 38.51
N GLY A 573 8.72 -2.11 37.83
CA GLY A 573 7.93 -1.30 36.90
C GLY A 573 8.58 -1.04 35.54
N GLY A 574 9.71 -1.69 35.22
CA GLY A 574 10.32 -1.60 33.90
C GLY A 574 9.47 -2.22 32.79
N VAL A 575 9.64 -1.72 31.56
CA VAL A 575 8.94 -2.21 30.38
C VAL A 575 9.62 -3.46 29.81
N PHE A 576 8.83 -4.50 29.54
CA PHE A 576 9.28 -5.70 28.84
C PHE A 576 9.35 -5.40 27.34
N TYR A 577 10.45 -5.79 26.70
CA TYR A 577 10.60 -5.70 25.24
C TYR A 577 10.66 -7.10 24.66
N GLY A 578 9.95 -7.35 23.56
CA GLY A 578 9.86 -8.67 22.97
C GLY A 578 9.85 -8.66 21.45
N THR A 579 10.28 -9.77 20.86
CA THR A 579 10.21 -10.04 19.43
C THR A 579 10.14 -11.55 19.18
N GLN A 580 9.88 -11.96 17.95
CA GLN A 580 9.98 -13.36 17.53
C GLN A 580 11.12 -13.55 16.53
N THR A 581 11.77 -14.72 16.60
CA THR A 581 12.77 -15.09 15.60
C THR A 581 12.16 -15.33 14.22
N ARG A 582 12.87 -14.90 13.18
CA ARG A 582 12.55 -15.15 11.77
C ARG A 582 12.78 -16.62 11.41
N GLY A 583 12.42 -16.99 10.18
CA GLY A 583 12.60 -18.35 9.64
C GLY A 583 14.03 -18.90 9.74
N ASP A 584 15.03 -18.02 9.71
CA ASP A 584 16.44 -18.37 9.83
C ASP A 584 16.98 -18.30 11.27
N GLY A 585 16.11 -18.06 12.25
CA GLY A 585 16.42 -17.92 13.67
C GLY A 585 16.90 -16.53 14.09
N THR A 586 17.04 -15.56 13.17
CA THR A 586 17.53 -14.21 13.50
C THR A 586 16.45 -13.37 14.18
N TYR A 587 16.84 -12.45 15.04
CA TYR A 587 15.93 -11.52 15.69
C TYR A 587 16.61 -10.17 15.97
N THR A 588 15.77 -9.13 16.10
CA THR A 588 16.15 -7.80 16.56
C THR A 588 15.10 -7.33 17.57
N VAL A 589 15.53 -6.82 18.72
CA VAL A 589 14.68 -6.13 19.70
C VAL A 589 15.29 -4.79 20.06
N LEU A 590 14.45 -3.76 20.15
CA LEU A 590 14.85 -2.41 20.55
C LEU A 590 14.55 -2.22 22.02
N VAL A 591 15.61 -1.97 22.80
CA VAL A 591 15.53 -1.81 24.26
C VAL A 591 16.09 -0.46 24.68
N THR A 592 15.50 0.17 25.69
CA THR A 592 16.08 1.37 26.29
C THR A 592 17.33 1.03 27.10
N ALA A 593 18.10 2.05 27.50
CA ALA A 593 19.15 1.84 28.49
C ALA A 593 18.57 1.25 29.79
N GLY A 594 19.25 0.27 30.37
CA GLY A 594 18.79 -0.47 31.55
C GLY A 594 19.53 -1.80 31.72
N THR A 595 19.22 -2.53 32.79
CA THR A 595 19.75 -3.88 33.03
C THR A 595 18.64 -4.88 32.85
N TYR A 596 18.88 -5.92 32.04
CA TYR A 596 17.90 -6.90 31.62
C TYR A 596 18.38 -8.32 31.85
N ARG A 597 17.44 -9.25 32.02
CA ARG A 597 17.64 -10.66 31.72
C ARG A 597 17.01 -10.96 30.37
N ILE A 598 17.71 -11.70 29.51
CA ILE A 598 17.20 -12.04 28.17
C ILE A 598 16.76 -13.50 28.16
N SER A 599 15.49 -13.71 27.86
CA SER A 599 14.85 -15.03 27.78
C SER A 599 14.51 -15.39 26.34
N PHE A 600 14.61 -16.68 26.03
CA PHE A 600 14.28 -17.29 24.75
C PHE A 600 13.22 -18.38 25.01
N PHE A 601 11.95 -17.98 24.95
CA PHE A 601 10.85 -18.90 25.12
C PHE A 601 10.61 -19.67 23.82
N ALA A 602 10.66 -21.00 23.94
CA ALA A 602 10.42 -21.89 22.83
C ALA A 602 9.01 -21.68 22.23
N PRO A 603 8.83 -21.92 20.92
CA PRO A 603 7.51 -21.92 20.30
C PRO A 603 6.56 -22.86 21.06
N PHE A 604 5.32 -22.42 21.28
CA PHE A 604 4.33 -23.22 22.00
C PHE A 604 4.12 -24.59 21.34
N GLY A 605 4.14 -25.66 22.14
CA GLY A 605 3.98 -27.03 21.66
C GLY A 605 5.22 -27.64 21.00
N SER A 606 6.35 -26.92 20.94
CA SER A 606 7.63 -27.51 20.54
C SER A 606 8.23 -28.37 21.67
N ASP A 607 9.23 -29.17 21.32
CA ASP A 607 10.00 -29.98 22.26
C ASP A 607 11.25 -29.25 22.79
N PHE A 608 11.44 -27.97 22.43
CA PHE A 608 12.52 -27.15 22.94
C PHE A 608 12.22 -26.66 24.36
N LEU A 609 13.27 -26.61 25.18
CA LEU A 609 13.25 -26.02 26.49
C LEU A 609 13.59 -24.54 26.42
N GLU A 610 12.94 -23.74 27.27
CA GLU A 610 13.32 -22.35 27.52
C GLU A 610 14.82 -22.21 27.80
N GLN A 611 15.44 -21.19 27.21
CA GLN A 611 16.83 -20.83 27.46
C GLN A 611 16.94 -19.36 27.83
N TRP A 612 18.00 -19.02 28.56
CA TRP A 612 18.37 -17.65 28.88
C TRP A 612 19.73 -17.33 28.27
N TRP A 613 19.98 -16.03 28.06
CA TRP A 613 21.23 -15.58 27.47
C TRP A 613 22.45 -16.09 28.25
N ASN A 614 23.55 -16.30 27.51
CA ASN A 614 24.80 -16.90 27.99
C ASN A 614 24.66 -18.34 28.50
N ALA A 615 23.86 -19.14 27.78
CA ALA A 615 23.63 -20.57 28.03
C ALA A 615 23.13 -20.85 29.45
N LYS A 616 22.29 -19.95 29.99
CA LYS A 616 21.70 -20.12 31.31
C LYS A 616 20.39 -20.89 31.20
N PRO A 617 20.16 -21.86 32.09
CA PRO A 617 18.99 -22.73 32.00
C PRO A 617 17.70 -22.03 32.44
N ASP A 618 17.76 -21.05 33.33
CA ASP A 618 16.55 -20.48 33.94
C ASP A 618 16.77 -19.06 34.45
N PHE A 619 15.68 -18.45 34.92
CA PHE A 619 15.65 -17.09 35.46
C PHE A 619 16.61 -16.89 36.64
N ALA A 620 16.76 -17.89 37.52
CA ALA A 620 17.56 -17.76 38.74
C ALA A 620 19.06 -17.71 38.41
N GLU A 621 19.48 -18.48 37.41
CA GLU A 621 20.85 -18.51 36.90
C GLU A 621 21.10 -17.50 35.76
N ALA A 622 20.07 -16.82 35.26
CA ALA A 622 20.16 -15.89 34.14
C ALA A 622 21.11 -14.72 34.45
N ASP A 623 22.09 -14.53 33.56
CA ASP A 623 23.04 -13.43 33.64
C ASP A 623 22.34 -12.10 33.33
N LEU A 624 22.86 -11.03 33.94
CA LEU A 624 22.39 -9.68 33.71
C LEU A 624 23.14 -9.05 32.52
N LEU A 625 22.38 -8.48 31.60
CA LEU A 625 22.87 -7.67 30.50
C LEU A 625 22.56 -6.19 30.76
N THR A 626 23.59 -5.35 30.89
CA THR A 626 23.41 -3.89 31.00
C THR A 626 23.48 -3.23 29.63
N VAL A 627 22.61 -2.26 29.36
CA VAL A 627 22.50 -1.52 28.10
C VAL A 627 22.50 -0.02 28.39
N PRO A 628 23.27 0.80 27.64
CA PRO A 628 24.43 0.36 26.88
C PRO A 628 25.52 -0.13 27.83
N SER A 629 26.14 -1.29 27.54
CA SER A 629 27.38 -1.70 28.20
C SER A 629 28.55 -1.58 27.22
N ALA A 630 29.62 -0.92 27.65
CA ALA A 630 30.89 -1.01 26.93
C ALA A 630 31.44 -2.45 27.05
N GLY A 631 31.84 -3.05 25.93
CA GLY A 631 32.50 -4.36 25.90
C GLY A 631 31.59 -5.58 25.68
N VAL A 632 30.26 -5.40 25.58
CA VAL A 632 29.34 -6.45 25.12
C VAL A 632 28.91 -6.14 23.69
N ASP A 633 29.03 -7.12 22.79
CA ASP A 633 28.48 -7.02 21.45
C ASP A 633 26.97 -7.29 21.47
N LEU A 634 26.19 -6.21 21.38
CA LEU A 634 24.72 -6.27 21.35
C LEU A 634 24.18 -6.89 20.04
N SER A 635 25.04 -7.21 19.06
CA SER A 635 24.65 -7.87 17.83
C SER A 635 24.80 -9.41 17.85
N ALA A 636 25.39 -9.95 18.91
CA ALA A 636 25.73 -11.37 19.06
C ALA A 636 25.06 -12.05 20.26
N ILE A 637 23.83 -11.64 20.58
CA ILE A 637 23.05 -12.16 21.71
C ILE A 637 22.36 -13.47 21.28
N ASN A 638 23.16 -14.50 21.08
CA ASN A 638 22.70 -15.78 20.53
C ASN A 638 22.20 -16.73 21.61
N ALA A 639 21.39 -17.71 21.20
CA ALA A 639 20.99 -18.84 22.03
C ALA A 639 20.94 -20.13 21.21
N ALA A 640 21.21 -21.26 21.86
CA ALA A 640 21.02 -22.59 21.28
C ALA A 640 19.96 -23.32 22.12
N LEU A 641 18.77 -23.56 21.54
CA LEU A 641 17.68 -24.24 22.23
C LEU A 641 17.96 -25.74 22.34
N VAL A 642 17.73 -26.29 23.52
CA VAL A 642 17.96 -27.70 23.84
C VAL A 642 16.62 -28.43 23.85
N HIS A 643 16.57 -29.63 23.27
CA HIS A 643 15.38 -30.49 23.34
C HIS A 643 15.16 -31.01 24.77
N GLY A 644 13.90 -31.02 25.20
CA GLY A 644 13.48 -31.60 26.46
C GLY A 644 13.30 -33.10 26.39
N ILE A 645 13.36 -33.74 27.55
CA ILE A 645 13.08 -35.16 27.73
C ILE A 645 11.55 -35.35 27.76
N PRO A 646 10.96 -36.17 26.87
CA PRO A 646 9.52 -36.37 26.86
C PRO A 646 9.07 -37.22 28.05
N VAL A 647 8.07 -36.72 28.77
CA VAL A 647 7.31 -37.43 29.79
C VAL A 647 5.85 -37.51 29.30
N SER A 648 5.33 -38.72 29.13
CA SER A 648 4.02 -38.91 28.50
C SER A 648 3.11 -39.84 29.29
N GLY A 649 1.81 -39.65 29.08
CA GLY A 649 0.75 -40.44 29.69
C GLY A 649 -0.60 -40.12 29.09
N ARG A 650 -1.64 -40.66 29.72
CA ARG A 650 -3.04 -40.47 29.35
C ARG A 650 -3.87 -40.14 30.59
N VAL A 651 -4.69 -39.10 30.46
CA VAL A 651 -5.68 -38.72 31.47
C VAL A 651 -7.06 -39.20 31.03
N THR A 652 -7.73 -39.94 31.90
CA THR A 652 -9.05 -40.51 31.64
C THR A 652 -10.07 -40.15 32.72
N ASP A 653 -11.34 -40.31 32.41
CA ASP A 653 -12.43 -40.26 33.38
C ASP A 653 -12.72 -41.66 33.98
N PRO A 654 -13.63 -41.80 34.95
CA PRO A 654 -13.99 -43.09 35.53
C PRO A 654 -14.58 -44.10 34.53
N SER A 655 -15.07 -43.66 33.38
CA SER A 655 -15.56 -44.53 32.30
C SER A 655 -14.44 -45.03 31.37
N GLY A 656 -13.23 -44.47 31.50
CA GLY A 656 -12.07 -44.75 30.65
C GLY A 656 -11.98 -43.88 29.38
N ALA A 657 -12.88 -42.91 29.23
CA ALA A 657 -12.81 -41.92 28.16
C ALA A 657 -11.67 -40.93 28.42
N GLY A 658 -11.01 -40.45 27.37
CA GLY A 658 -9.94 -39.45 27.51
C GLY A 658 -10.50 -38.08 27.88
N VAL A 659 -9.86 -37.38 28.81
CA VAL A 659 -10.27 -36.04 29.21
C VAL A 659 -9.41 -35.00 28.47
N PRO A 660 -9.96 -34.17 27.58
CA PRO A 660 -9.20 -33.16 26.86
C PRO A 660 -8.94 -31.91 27.71
N ASN A 661 -7.92 -31.14 27.32
CA ASN A 661 -7.55 -29.85 27.91
C ASN A 661 -7.23 -29.89 29.41
N VAL A 662 -6.88 -31.06 29.96
CA VAL A 662 -6.32 -31.16 31.31
C VAL A 662 -4.92 -30.57 31.24
N SER A 663 -4.61 -29.59 32.07
CA SER A 663 -3.28 -28.99 32.18
C SER A 663 -2.39 -29.89 33.03
N ILE A 664 -1.25 -30.30 32.48
CA ILE A 664 -0.24 -31.11 33.18
C ILE A 664 0.85 -30.17 33.65
N VAL A 665 1.12 -30.20 34.95
CA VAL A 665 2.15 -29.38 35.58
C VAL A 665 3.20 -30.32 36.19
N ALA A 666 4.39 -30.35 35.59
CA ALA A 666 5.55 -31.04 36.14
C ALA A 666 6.43 -30.03 36.91
N ALA A 667 6.27 -30.00 38.23
CA ALA A 667 6.99 -29.11 39.13
C ALA A 667 8.30 -29.74 39.58
N ARG A 668 9.43 -29.07 39.35
CA ARG A 668 10.77 -29.59 39.68
C ARG A 668 11.09 -29.41 41.18
N GLU A 669 11.74 -30.39 41.79
CA GLU A 669 11.91 -30.52 43.25
C GLU A 669 13.36 -30.71 43.72
N ASP A 670 14.34 -30.84 42.81
CA ASP A 670 15.75 -31.12 43.11
C ASP A 670 16.64 -29.86 43.26
N LEU A 671 16.09 -28.65 43.35
CA LEU A 671 16.85 -27.39 43.47
C LEU A 671 16.57 -26.60 44.77
N PRO A 672 17.59 -25.97 45.41
CA PRO A 672 17.44 -25.31 46.72
C PRO A 672 16.65 -23.98 46.73
N ALA A 673 16.22 -23.46 45.57
CA ALA A 673 15.51 -22.19 45.47
C ALA A 673 14.20 -22.30 44.64
N LEU A 674 13.10 -22.40 45.38
CA LEU A 674 11.74 -21.87 45.18
C LEU A 674 10.95 -22.10 43.85
N CYS A 675 9.90 -22.91 43.99
CA CYS A 675 8.50 -22.76 43.52
C CYS A 675 8.14 -22.43 42.06
N CYS A 676 9.08 -22.25 41.13
CA CYS A 676 8.74 -21.67 39.82
C CYS A 676 9.21 -22.43 38.57
N TYR A 677 9.89 -23.58 38.67
CA TYR A 677 10.17 -24.40 37.48
C TYR A 677 9.07 -25.44 37.27
N ASN A 678 8.06 -25.02 36.51
CA ASN A 678 6.95 -25.85 36.08
C ASN A 678 7.04 -26.03 34.57
N ALA A 679 7.12 -27.27 34.11
CA ALA A 679 6.87 -27.57 32.71
C ALA A 679 5.39 -27.86 32.52
N PHE A 680 4.82 -27.33 31.44
CA PHE A 680 3.40 -27.41 31.15
C PHE A 680 3.13 -28.20 29.88
N SER A 681 2.03 -28.93 29.87
CA SER A 681 1.43 -29.50 28.67
C SER A 681 -0.08 -29.58 28.86
N SER A 682 -0.81 -29.98 27.83
CA SER A 682 -2.24 -30.23 27.92
C SER A 682 -2.61 -31.53 27.21
N THR A 683 -3.68 -32.17 27.66
CA THR A 683 -4.18 -33.36 26.96
C THR A 683 -4.88 -33.03 25.66
N GLY A 684 -4.62 -33.84 24.64
CA GLY A 684 -5.39 -33.87 23.40
C GLY A 684 -6.79 -34.49 23.57
N PRO A 685 -7.58 -34.55 22.49
CA PRO A 685 -8.96 -35.09 22.49
C PRO A 685 -9.11 -36.51 23.06
N ASP A 686 -8.06 -37.33 22.97
CA ASP A 686 -8.05 -38.72 23.45
C ASP A 686 -7.45 -38.87 24.86
N GLY A 687 -7.15 -37.75 25.52
CA GLY A 687 -6.56 -37.68 26.86
C GLY A 687 -5.04 -37.84 26.88
N ARG A 688 -4.36 -38.03 25.74
CA ARG A 688 -2.89 -38.18 25.73
C ARG A 688 -2.19 -36.84 25.88
N TYR A 689 -1.03 -36.85 26.52
CA TYR A 689 -0.16 -35.70 26.61
C TYR A 689 1.32 -36.10 26.55
N THR A 690 2.15 -35.13 26.18
CA THR A 690 3.61 -35.18 26.35
C THR A 690 4.04 -33.84 26.93
N VAL A 691 4.75 -33.87 28.06
CA VAL A 691 5.43 -32.70 28.63
C VAL A 691 6.94 -32.89 28.47
N TYR A 692 7.63 -31.85 28.00
CA TYR A 692 9.07 -31.88 27.80
C TYR A 692 9.76 -31.22 28.99
N VAL A 693 10.65 -31.96 29.64
CA VAL A 693 11.31 -31.52 30.88
C VAL A 693 12.83 -31.69 30.81
N ARG A 694 13.57 -31.05 31.70
CA ARG A 694 14.99 -31.38 31.92
C ARG A 694 15.14 -32.65 32.74
N ALA A 695 16.32 -33.27 32.69
CA ALA A 695 16.66 -34.29 33.67
C ALA A 695 16.55 -33.70 35.10
N GLY A 696 15.91 -34.42 36.01
CA GLY A 696 15.61 -33.92 37.35
C GLY A 696 14.54 -34.73 38.06
N THR A 697 14.11 -34.26 39.22
CA THR A 697 13.04 -34.90 40.01
C THR A 697 11.83 -33.99 40.09
N TYR A 698 10.63 -34.53 39.84
CA TYR A 698 9.40 -33.76 39.65
C TYR A 698 8.24 -34.30 40.48
N ARG A 699 7.31 -33.42 40.84
CA ARG A 699 5.92 -33.77 41.14
C ARG A 699 5.06 -33.42 39.94
N VAL A 700 4.25 -34.36 39.47
CA VAL A 700 3.33 -34.14 38.34
C VAL A 700 1.91 -34.05 38.87
N ASN A 701 1.20 -32.97 38.52
CA ASN A 701 -0.23 -32.84 38.79
C ASN A 701 -1.04 -32.56 37.51
N PHE A 702 -2.31 -32.95 37.58
CA PHE A 702 -3.29 -32.89 36.53
C PHE A 702 -4.39 -31.93 36.95
N GLN A 703 -4.49 -30.81 36.24
CA GLN A 703 -5.42 -29.73 36.53
C GLN A 703 -6.54 -29.75 35.47
N PRO A 704 -7.72 -30.31 35.79
CA PRO A 704 -8.82 -30.35 34.85
C PRO A 704 -9.37 -28.95 34.53
N PRO A 705 -10.04 -28.77 33.37
CA PRO A 705 -10.72 -27.52 33.06
C PRO A 705 -11.79 -27.17 34.11
N ASP A 706 -11.89 -25.89 34.49
CA ASP A 706 -12.83 -25.40 35.51
C ASP A 706 -14.31 -25.69 35.21
N ALA A 707 -14.65 -25.90 33.93
CA ALA A 707 -15.99 -26.26 33.47
C ALA A 707 -16.37 -27.72 33.77
N THR A 708 -15.41 -28.57 34.16
CA THR A 708 -15.64 -30.00 34.43
C THR A 708 -15.86 -30.27 35.91
N ASP A 709 -16.45 -31.42 36.24
CA ASP A 709 -16.66 -31.85 37.64
C ASP A 709 -15.46 -32.65 38.18
N TYR A 710 -14.32 -32.61 37.49
CA TYR A 710 -13.13 -33.35 37.90
C TYR A 710 -12.31 -32.59 38.94
N VAL A 711 -11.66 -33.34 39.84
CA VAL A 711 -10.76 -32.77 40.84
C VAL A 711 -9.30 -32.82 40.37
N LEU A 712 -8.50 -31.87 40.84
CA LEU A 712 -7.04 -31.91 40.69
C LEU A 712 -6.47 -33.14 41.41
N GLU A 713 -5.55 -33.84 40.77
CA GLU A 713 -4.79 -34.93 41.38
C GLU A 713 -3.30 -34.86 41.01
N TYR A 714 -2.48 -35.50 41.83
CA TYR A 714 -1.07 -35.77 41.54
C TYR A 714 -0.91 -37.20 41.04
N TRP A 715 0.13 -37.40 40.22
CA TRP A 715 0.47 -38.71 39.66
C TRP A 715 0.52 -39.83 40.72
N ASN A 716 0.08 -41.02 40.30
CA ASN A 716 -0.09 -42.21 41.14
C ASN A 716 -1.20 -42.07 42.20
N ASP A 717 -2.32 -41.47 41.78
CA ASP A 717 -3.55 -41.32 42.55
C ASP A 717 -3.30 -40.67 43.91
N LYS A 718 -2.57 -39.54 43.88
CA LYS A 718 -2.22 -38.78 45.07
C LYS A 718 -3.11 -37.54 45.17
N PRO A 719 -3.82 -37.34 46.29
CA PRO A 719 -4.86 -36.32 46.36
C PRO A 719 -4.31 -34.89 46.48
N ASN A 720 -3.03 -34.73 46.84
CA ASN A 720 -2.40 -33.45 47.11
C ASN A 720 -0.88 -33.53 46.99
N ARG A 721 -0.23 -32.36 46.99
CA ARG A 721 1.22 -32.22 46.85
C ARG A 721 2.02 -32.96 47.94
N ASP A 722 1.55 -32.94 49.19
CA ASP A 722 2.25 -33.56 50.33
C ASP A 722 2.30 -35.09 50.20
N ALA A 723 1.24 -35.69 49.68
CA ALA A 723 1.17 -37.12 49.38
C ALA A 723 1.81 -37.50 48.03
N ALA A 724 2.11 -36.53 47.17
CA ALA A 724 2.56 -36.76 45.80
C ALA A 724 3.91 -37.50 45.75
N ASN A 725 3.99 -38.49 44.86
CA ASN A 725 5.22 -39.20 44.59
C ASN A 725 6.19 -38.33 43.77
N LEU A 726 7.48 -38.52 44.03
CA LEU A 726 8.55 -37.94 43.21
C LEU A 726 8.79 -38.82 41.98
N LEU A 727 8.81 -38.19 40.82
CA LEU A 727 9.17 -38.78 39.53
C LEU A 727 10.59 -38.33 39.15
N THR A 728 11.54 -39.26 39.09
CA THR A 728 12.89 -38.97 38.58
C THR A 728 12.94 -39.20 37.08
N VAL A 729 13.31 -38.17 36.33
CA VAL A 729 13.43 -38.19 34.87
C VAL A 729 14.90 -38.11 34.49
N ALA A 730 15.41 -39.16 33.84
CA ALA A 730 16.77 -39.21 33.28
C ALA A 730 16.79 -39.50 31.77
N GLY A 731 15.62 -39.82 31.19
CA GLY A 731 15.40 -40.13 29.78
C GLY A 731 13.90 -40.24 29.49
N PRO A 732 13.51 -40.52 28.23
CA PRO A 732 12.11 -40.61 27.83
C PRO A 732 11.30 -41.50 28.79
N THR A 733 10.23 -40.94 29.37
CA THR A 733 9.42 -41.59 30.39
C THR A 733 7.97 -41.67 29.92
N THR A 734 7.33 -42.83 30.11
CA THR A 734 5.95 -43.09 29.65
C THR A 734 5.14 -43.75 30.78
N GLY A 735 3.81 -43.77 30.65
CA GLY A 735 2.92 -44.38 31.65
C GLY A 735 2.67 -43.50 32.87
N ILE A 736 2.84 -42.17 32.72
CA ILE A 736 2.47 -41.20 33.75
C ILE A 736 0.98 -40.90 33.60
N ASP A 737 0.16 -41.92 33.83
CA ASP A 737 -1.28 -41.86 33.58
C ASP A 737 -2.04 -41.32 34.80
N ALA A 738 -3.28 -40.86 34.56
CA ALA A 738 -4.20 -40.36 35.57
C ALA A 738 -5.64 -40.74 35.23
N GLN A 739 -6.45 -41.00 36.27
CA GLN A 739 -7.88 -41.22 36.13
C GLN A 739 -8.60 -40.24 37.05
N LEU A 740 -9.06 -39.13 36.49
CA LEU A 740 -9.60 -38.02 37.26
C LEU A 740 -10.89 -38.43 37.96
N GLU A 741 -10.91 -38.28 39.27
CA GLU A 741 -12.12 -38.49 40.07
C GLU A 741 -13.14 -37.36 39.84
N VAL A 742 -14.42 -37.70 39.91
CA VAL A 742 -15.51 -36.72 39.91
C VAL A 742 -15.68 -36.18 41.34
N GLY A 743 -15.56 -34.87 41.49
CA GLY A 743 -15.79 -34.16 42.74
C GLY A 743 -17.17 -33.49 42.82
N PHE A 744 -17.31 -32.63 43.82
CA PHE A 744 -18.52 -31.87 44.09
C PHE A 744 -18.26 -30.37 43.94
N ARG A 745 -19.17 -29.69 43.26
CA ARG A 745 -19.06 -28.25 43.02
C ARG A 745 -19.52 -27.44 44.24
N ILE A 746 -18.67 -26.53 44.68
CA ILE A 746 -18.98 -25.44 45.60
C ILE A 746 -19.14 -24.16 44.77
N SER A 747 -20.22 -23.41 45.00
CA SER A 747 -20.42 -22.11 44.35
C SER A 747 -21.03 -21.08 45.29
N GLY A 748 -20.75 -19.82 45.00
CA GLY A 748 -21.29 -18.70 45.76
C GLY A 748 -20.96 -17.36 45.15
N ARG A 749 -21.29 -16.32 45.90
CA ARG A 749 -21.07 -14.92 45.53
C ARG A 749 -20.50 -14.15 46.72
N VAL A 750 -19.49 -13.32 46.45
CA VAL A 750 -18.94 -12.37 47.41
C VAL A 750 -19.42 -10.97 47.06
N THR A 751 -19.97 -10.28 48.06
CA THR A 751 -20.58 -8.96 47.90
C THR A 751 -20.07 -7.99 48.95
N ASP A 752 -20.17 -6.71 48.66
CA ASP A 752 -20.01 -5.63 49.62
C ASP A 752 -21.20 -5.63 50.58
N ALA A 753 -20.94 -5.69 51.89
CA ALA A 753 -21.97 -5.73 52.92
C ALA A 753 -22.83 -4.46 53.01
N VAL A 754 -22.35 -3.32 52.48
CA VAL A 754 -23.07 -2.04 52.45
C VAL A 754 -23.86 -1.90 51.16
N SER A 755 -23.20 -2.00 50.01
CA SER A 755 -23.83 -1.72 48.71
C SER A 755 -24.53 -2.93 48.07
N GLY A 756 -24.17 -4.16 48.46
CA GLY A 756 -24.61 -5.40 47.81
C GLY A 756 -23.97 -5.64 46.43
N ALA A 757 -23.04 -4.78 46.00
CA ALA A 757 -22.31 -4.96 44.75
C ALA A 757 -21.41 -6.20 44.82
N GLY A 758 -21.20 -6.86 43.69
CA GLY A 758 -20.26 -7.97 43.59
C GLY A 758 -18.82 -7.48 43.71
N ILE A 759 -17.99 -8.20 44.45
CA ILE A 759 -16.57 -7.87 44.61
C ILE A 759 -15.76 -8.86 43.78
N GLY A 760 -15.13 -8.38 42.71
CA GLY A 760 -14.16 -9.16 41.94
C GLY A 760 -12.82 -9.30 42.65
N GLN A 761 -12.04 -10.30 42.24
CA GLN A 761 -10.67 -10.54 42.74
C GLN A 761 -10.59 -10.88 44.25
N VAL A 762 -11.69 -11.32 44.86
CA VAL A 762 -11.66 -11.88 46.23
C VAL A 762 -11.07 -13.28 46.16
N GLY A 763 -10.04 -13.56 46.95
CA GLY A 763 -9.46 -14.88 47.10
C GLY A 763 -10.36 -15.79 47.94
N VAL A 764 -11.03 -16.74 47.31
CA VAL A 764 -11.80 -17.79 47.98
C VAL A 764 -10.89 -18.98 48.25
N THR A 765 -10.65 -19.30 49.52
CA THR A 765 -9.85 -20.46 49.92
C THR A 765 -10.74 -21.59 50.41
N ILE A 766 -10.50 -22.80 49.91
CA ILE A 766 -11.21 -24.01 50.34
C ILE A 766 -10.22 -24.95 51.02
N ASN A 767 -10.27 -25.00 52.34
CA ASN A 767 -9.25 -25.64 53.17
C ASN A 767 -9.77 -26.95 53.78
N PRO A 768 -9.12 -28.11 53.59
CA PRO A 768 -9.49 -29.34 54.29
C PRO A 768 -9.44 -29.19 55.83
N ALA A 769 -10.41 -29.76 56.54
CA ALA A 769 -10.54 -29.60 57.99
C ALA A 769 -9.49 -30.37 58.82
N GLY A 770 -8.81 -31.37 58.24
CA GLY A 770 -7.96 -32.37 58.92
C GLY A 770 -6.44 -32.12 58.97
N CYS A 771 -5.95 -30.96 58.51
CA CYS A 771 -4.54 -30.51 58.53
C CYS A 771 -3.63 -30.95 57.34
N CYS A 772 -2.60 -30.09 57.16
CA CYS A 772 -1.59 -29.89 56.11
C CYS A 772 -2.09 -29.32 54.76
N GLN A 773 -1.39 -28.28 54.31
CA GLN A 773 -1.88 -27.23 53.41
C GLN A 773 -1.83 -27.62 51.93
N GLU A 774 -2.99 -27.89 51.34
CA GLU A 774 -3.34 -27.32 50.05
C GLU A 774 -4.70 -26.67 50.17
N PHE A 775 -4.74 -25.37 49.85
CA PHE A 775 -5.97 -24.60 49.78
C PHE A 775 -6.19 -24.25 48.31
N LEU A 776 -7.33 -24.66 47.77
CA LEU A 776 -7.71 -24.24 46.44
C LEU A 776 -8.09 -22.76 46.53
N VAL A 777 -7.33 -21.91 45.83
CA VAL A 777 -7.63 -20.47 45.69
C VAL A 777 -8.39 -20.26 44.39
N LYS A 778 -9.57 -19.65 44.47
CA LYS A 778 -10.27 -19.10 43.31
C LYS A 778 -10.49 -17.61 43.51
N LEU A 779 -10.27 -16.84 42.46
CA LEU A 779 -10.63 -15.42 42.46
C LEU A 779 -12.08 -15.28 42.00
N THR A 780 -12.84 -14.42 42.65
CA THR A 780 -14.19 -14.07 42.19
C THR A 780 -14.13 -13.33 40.85
N ALA A 781 -15.10 -13.60 39.99
CA ALA A 781 -15.37 -12.78 38.82
C ALA A 781 -15.80 -11.36 39.23
N ASN A 782 -15.80 -10.41 38.29
CA ASN A 782 -16.15 -9.00 38.58
C ASN A 782 -17.54 -8.83 39.19
N ASP A 783 -18.46 -9.77 38.95
CA ASP A 783 -19.79 -9.79 39.54
C ASP A 783 -19.86 -10.43 40.94
N GLY A 784 -18.72 -10.84 41.49
CA GLY A 784 -18.55 -11.49 42.78
C GLY A 784 -18.73 -13.01 42.76
N SER A 785 -19.08 -13.63 41.64
CA SER A 785 -19.33 -15.07 41.57
C SER A 785 -18.05 -15.91 41.62
N TYR A 786 -18.13 -17.12 42.19
CA TYR A 786 -17.06 -18.11 42.13
C TYR A 786 -17.61 -19.54 42.09
N THR A 787 -16.80 -20.45 41.55
CA THR A 787 -17.04 -21.89 41.57
C THR A 787 -15.73 -22.65 41.80
N ALA A 788 -15.83 -23.78 42.48
CA ALA A 788 -14.71 -24.68 42.73
C ALA A 788 -15.19 -26.13 42.80
N VAL A 789 -14.37 -27.09 42.39
CA VAL A 789 -14.65 -28.52 42.53
C VAL A 789 -13.71 -29.10 43.57
N VAL A 790 -14.27 -29.82 44.54
CA VAL A 790 -13.49 -30.47 45.59
C VAL A 790 -13.91 -31.93 45.77
N ARG A 791 -13.04 -32.72 46.39
CA ARG A 791 -13.36 -34.11 46.76
C ARG A 791 -14.45 -34.15 47.83
N ASN A 792 -15.01 -35.34 48.04
CA ASN A 792 -15.82 -35.59 49.23
C ASN A 792 -14.99 -35.30 50.49
N GLY A 793 -15.47 -34.43 51.37
CA GLY A 793 -14.72 -34.10 52.57
C GLY A 793 -15.28 -32.94 53.36
N SER A 794 -14.56 -32.57 54.41
CA SER A 794 -14.90 -31.49 55.31
C SER A 794 -13.95 -30.32 55.08
N TYR A 795 -14.49 -29.12 54.86
CA TYR A 795 -13.73 -27.94 54.46
C TYR A 795 -14.05 -26.70 55.30
N ARG A 796 -13.10 -25.77 55.40
CA ARG A 796 -13.29 -24.40 55.91
C ARG A 796 -13.07 -23.42 54.77
N ILE A 797 -14.05 -22.55 54.53
CA ILE A 797 -14.04 -21.62 53.39
C ILE A 797 -13.69 -20.21 53.86
N GLY A 798 -12.61 -19.64 53.34
CA GLY A 798 -12.17 -18.27 53.63
C GLY A 798 -12.37 -17.35 52.44
N PHE A 799 -12.62 -16.07 52.72
CA PHE A 799 -12.82 -15.00 51.74
C PHE A 799 -11.82 -13.88 52.03
N TYR A 800 -10.76 -13.82 51.22
CA TYR A 800 -9.64 -12.91 51.35
C TYR A 800 -9.86 -11.71 50.44
N PRO A 801 -9.99 -10.50 50.99
CA PRO A 801 -10.22 -9.31 50.20
C PRO A 801 -9.12 -9.03 49.19
N PRO A 802 -9.43 -8.28 48.10
CA PRO A 802 -8.42 -7.78 47.18
C PRO A 802 -7.34 -6.98 47.93
N PHE A 803 -6.08 -7.16 47.53
CA PHE A 803 -4.96 -6.46 48.16
C PHE A 803 -5.13 -4.93 48.07
N GLY A 804 -4.95 -4.22 49.19
CA GLY A 804 -5.12 -2.77 49.27
C GLY A 804 -6.57 -2.29 49.37
N SER A 805 -7.55 -3.19 49.45
CA SER A 805 -8.94 -2.82 49.78
C SER A 805 -9.13 -2.60 51.28
N ASP A 806 -10.20 -1.91 51.64
CA ASP A 806 -10.63 -1.65 53.01
C ASP A 806 -11.62 -2.71 53.54
N TYR A 807 -11.81 -3.83 52.83
CA TYR A 807 -12.65 -4.92 53.29
C TYR A 807 -11.94 -5.80 54.33
N VAL A 808 -12.72 -6.39 55.23
CA VAL A 808 -12.24 -7.31 56.27
C VAL A 808 -12.36 -8.74 55.78
N LEU A 809 -11.29 -9.51 55.97
CA LEU A 809 -11.28 -10.96 55.76
C LEU A 809 -12.33 -11.64 56.63
N GLN A 810 -13.06 -12.59 56.06
CA GLN A 810 -13.96 -13.45 56.83
C GLN A 810 -13.96 -14.88 56.30
N TYR A 811 -14.46 -15.79 57.12
CA TYR A 811 -14.79 -17.15 56.75
C TYR A 811 -16.29 -17.30 56.57
N TRP A 812 -16.69 -18.39 55.92
CA TRP A 812 -18.10 -18.71 55.67
C TRP A 812 -18.94 -18.65 56.97
N ASN A 813 -20.19 -18.18 56.82
CA ASN A 813 -21.10 -17.78 57.91
C ASN A 813 -20.59 -16.64 58.81
N GLY A 814 -19.78 -15.73 58.28
CA GLY A 814 -19.35 -14.52 58.97
C GLY A 814 -18.40 -14.79 60.14
N ARG A 815 -17.63 -15.88 60.09
CA ARG A 815 -16.65 -16.22 61.12
C ARG A 815 -15.37 -15.39 60.94
N PRO A 816 -14.80 -14.80 61.99
CA PRO A 816 -13.71 -13.84 61.86
C PRO A 816 -12.35 -14.48 61.55
N ASP A 817 -12.16 -15.76 61.85
CA ASP A 817 -10.87 -16.44 61.74
C ASP A 817 -11.01 -17.93 61.43
N PHE A 818 -9.90 -18.56 61.07
CA PHE A 818 -9.85 -19.97 60.71
C PHE A 818 -10.22 -20.90 61.88
N ALA A 819 -9.90 -20.52 63.12
CA ALA A 819 -10.14 -21.35 64.30
C ALA A 819 -11.62 -21.45 64.64
N SER A 820 -12.36 -20.36 64.42
CA SER A 820 -13.81 -20.25 64.60
C SER A 820 -14.61 -20.57 63.33
N ALA A 821 -13.96 -20.81 62.20
CA ALA A 821 -14.60 -21.10 60.92
C ALA A 821 -15.43 -22.39 60.98
N ASP A 822 -16.68 -22.28 60.52
CA ASP A 822 -17.60 -23.41 60.41
C ASP A 822 -17.05 -24.44 59.40
N VAL A 823 -17.24 -25.72 59.72
CA VAL A 823 -16.86 -26.83 58.84
C VAL A 823 -17.99 -27.14 57.88
N LEU A 824 -17.75 -26.94 56.58
CA LEU A 824 -18.63 -27.35 55.49
C LEU A 824 -18.33 -28.80 55.10
N VAL A 825 -19.27 -29.70 55.35
CA VAL A 825 -19.23 -31.08 54.82
C VAL A 825 -19.72 -31.06 53.38
N VAL A 826 -18.90 -31.56 52.46
CA VAL A 826 -19.13 -31.60 51.02
C VAL A 826 -19.23 -33.05 50.57
N ASP A 827 -20.46 -33.53 50.44
CA ASP A 827 -20.87 -34.87 50.02
C ASP A 827 -21.82 -34.85 48.80
N ALA A 828 -22.15 -33.64 48.34
CA ALA A 828 -22.94 -33.29 47.17
C ALA A 828 -22.59 -31.84 46.77
N ALA A 829 -23.07 -31.37 45.62
CA ALA A 829 -22.90 -29.97 45.22
C ALA A 829 -23.41 -29.01 46.31
N LYS A 830 -22.63 -27.97 46.64
CA LYS A 830 -22.94 -26.96 47.67
C LYS A 830 -23.03 -25.56 47.03
N PRO A 831 -24.18 -25.18 46.46
CA PRO A 831 -24.41 -23.82 46.02
C PRO A 831 -24.71 -22.90 47.22
N GLY A 832 -24.55 -21.58 47.01
CA GLY A 832 -24.94 -20.56 48.00
C GLY A 832 -23.96 -20.36 49.14
N ILE A 833 -22.69 -20.74 48.96
CA ILE A 833 -21.62 -20.47 49.92
C ILE A 833 -21.17 -19.01 49.75
N ASN A 834 -22.00 -18.08 50.20
CA ASN A 834 -21.84 -16.65 49.98
C ASN A 834 -21.09 -15.94 51.11
N ALA A 835 -20.61 -14.73 50.83
CA ALA A 835 -20.00 -13.83 51.79
C ALA A 835 -20.39 -12.37 51.51
N ALA A 836 -20.67 -11.61 52.56
CA ALA A 836 -20.84 -10.16 52.51
C ALA A 836 -19.68 -9.52 53.30
N LEU A 837 -18.70 -8.93 52.63
CA LEU A 837 -17.50 -8.38 53.28
C LEU A 837 -17.79 -7.00 53.85
N ALA A 838 -17.50 -6.81 55.13
CA ALA A 838 -17.60 -5.51 55.79
C ALA A 838 -16.34 -4.68 55.56
N HIS A 839 -16.47 -3.35 55.63
CA HIS A 839 -15.33 -2.44 55.62
C HIS A 839 -14.65 -2.41 57.00
N THR A 840 -13.36 -2.14 57.05
CA THR A 840 -12.62 -1.83 58.27
C THR A 840 -13.26 -0.60 58.92
N ALA A 841 -13.55 -0.66 60.22
CA ALA A 841 -14.00 0.52 60.95
C ALA A 841 -12.96 1.66 60.82
N PRO A 842 -13.38 2.92 60.63
CA PRO A 842 -12.48 4.04 60.44
C PRO A 842 -11.57 4.30 61.64
#